data_AF-W2X5Z9-F1
#
_entry.id   AF-W2X5Z9-F1
#
_cell.length_a   1.000
_cell.length_b   1.000
_cell.length_c   1.000
_cell.angle_alpha   90.00
_cell.angle_beta   90.00
_cell.angle_gamma   90.00
#
_symmetry.space_group_name_H-M   'P 1'
#
loop_
_entity.id
_entity.type
_entity.pdbx_description
1 polymer ?
#
loop_
_entity_poly.entity_id
_entity_poly.type
_entity_poly.pdbx_seq_one_letter_code
_entity_poly.pdbx_strand_id
1 'polypeptide(L)'
;MHLSSVRSIFDRQGSVSSSYSTNSLSSNPSMSTMQSEDDLQHEKMRNYVQLSDEEMLKRARAAQMSEDFDSLAVGPDANGPWKRIKVVDQFVIFRRESASGNNEKGANDLETLCAGRIDASLEEVASIFRSNSEDEHNNAMTALYAKNFIFGSYEREVPCSPSPTGNQTPDDEKVASNCEQLAVKTKSFTRTTMFANNEQWCYFDYFQLKKERDGFTITMRALPRTESTPGRITGRNARVDQLHGLNASYLVNKLPNCKGLRVVLHAWFDPQELNPDRARASSQNMSNSFSSPRLSFSSSFRSKSMDYDDNSKHKAQLRRLLALAQGLTKLPELISRRRFGVQIPVNLGATYANNSRCPCCTHSLAPVKLSLAMAASAIANRSLAHIKMDTRRCYLCGYLVCIDCWTAQHMESCAGRVAAIVVCVRCNVNVQACEYSEVFAGTAKEREKHRGPPRVVEDMNDTSVVSLLVDFLSASLLNTTSGSAEHSAVVAVIRMLLESNESELEDDDNSDDDSVGPSIEPLGNDAMNNVQMLLSDEEHVLPLDVCKLANSDQRDYLLGLPDDPNTDVPHFPVPSNEAARITAAKTTRLLELANCIAPEVPPGDVIEVKPDTHDLEVLCQLAVRTVGFSHAFIAVMCAKHEHFLAESHPAIAGTVAAREHTTCQHALMGSYPFMVAHHEADVRLHNAKTTKLLNIRSYVGFPLTVPAEGAKPGDEEVTVGMFCCLDSTPHIEITRRQYATMKRLARIATTFLLKKARQLHQPIEVHTDCSMTCSQVNYD
;
A
#
# COMPACT_ATOMS: atom_id res chain seq x y z
N MET A 1 -43.20 -14.52 1.58
CA MET A 1 -43.56 -15.87 1.13
C MET A 1 -42.27 -16.64 0.91
N HIS A 2 -42.19 -17.80 1.56
CA HIS A 2 -41.14 -18.82 1.61
C HIS A 2 -39.83 -18.62 0.82
N LEU A 3 -38.73 -18.46 1.57
CA LEU A 3 -37.37 -18.84 1.16
C LEU A 3 -36.99 -20.09 1.96
N SER A 4 -36.78 -21.21 1.28
CA SER A 4 -36.25 -22.45 1.86
C SER A 4 -35.42 -23.21 0.83
N SER A 5 -34.29 -23.74 1.30
CA SER A 5 -33.34 -24.66 0.63
C SER A 5 -32.36 -24.00 -0.36
N VAL A 6 -31.03 -24.18 -0.31
CA VAL A 6 -30.25 -25.36 0.11
C VAL A 6 -28.89 -24.93 0.69
N ARG A 7 -28.59 -25.41 1.91
CA ARG A 7 -27.22 -25.65 2.41
C ARG A 7 -26.79 -27.03 1.91
N SER A 8 -25.54 -27.16 1.45
CA SER A 8 -24.69 -28.38 1.44
C SER A 8 -23.83 -28.41 0.19
N ILE A 9 -22.51 -28.39 0.36
CA ILE A 9 -21.47 -29.21 -0.29
C ILE A 9 -20.13 -28.51 0.00
N PHE A 10 -19.57 -28.81 1.16
CA PHE A 10 -18.13 -28.78 1.43
C PHE A 10 -17.90 -29.95 2.37
N ASP A 11 -17.50 -31.08 1.79
CA ASP A 11 -16.64 -32.10 2.40
C ASP A 11 -16.54 -33.29 1.44
N ARG A 12 -15.42 -33.35 0.73
CA ARG A 12 -14.73 -34.61 0.40
C ARG A 12 -13.32 -34.30 -0.10
N GLN A 13 -12.35 -34.54 0.78
CA GLN A 13 -10.94 -34.73 0.43
C GLN A 13 -10.77 -35.94 -0.50
N GLY A 14 -9.82 -35.83 -1.42
CA GLY A 14 -9.34 -36.91 -2.27
C GLY A 14 -8.16 -36.43 -3.10
N SER A 15 -6.96 -36.65 -2.57
CA SER A 15 -5.67 -36.63 -3.27
C SER A 15 -5.75 -37.35 -4.61
N VAL A 16 -5.33 -36.71 -5.72
CA VAL A 16 -4.58 -37.32 -6.85
C VAL A 16 -3.87 -36.21 -7.63
N SER A 17 -2.58 -36.42 -7.87
CA SER A 17 -1.63 -35.71 -8.72
C SER A 17 -2.16 -35.46 -10.14
N SER A 18 -1.94 -34.28 -10.74
CA SER A 18 -2.20 -34.09 -12.18
C SER A 18 -1.02 -33.48 -12.93
N SER A 19 -0.42 -34.35 -13.74
CA SER A 19 0.46 -34.09 -14.87
C SER A 19 -0.16 -33.16 -15.92
N TYR A 20 0.71 -32.35 -16.52
CA TYR A 20 0.49 -31.65 -17.79
C TYR A 20 -0.15 -32.56 -18.84
N SER A 21 -1.20 -32.07 -19.51
CA SER A 21 -1.58 -32.48 -20.87
C SER A 21 -2.49 -31.45 -21.52
N THR A 22 -1.92 -30.77 -22.51
CA THR A 22 -2.61 -30.12 -23.61
C THR A 22 -3.61 -31.07 -24.28
N ASN A 23 -4.86 -30.65 -24.49
CA ASN A 23 -5.63 -31.14 -25.63
C ASN A 23 -6.74 -30.17 -26.07
N SER A 24 -6.52 -29.66 -27.27
CA SER A 24 -7.51 -29.15 -28.22
C SER A 24 -8.61 -30.17 -28.54
N LEU A 25 -9.84 -29.70 -28.76
CA LEU A 25 -10.94 -30.22 -29.62
C LEU A 25 -12.22 -29.51 -29.13
N SER A 26 -13.21 -29.09 -29.90
CA SER A 26 -13.44 -28.91 -31.34
C SER A 26 -14.83 -28.30 -31.43
N SER A 27 -14.99 -27.32 -32.31
CA SER A 27 -16.24 -26.64 -32.67
C SER A 27 -17.32 -27.61 -33.17
N ASN A 28 -18.59 -27.31 -32.88
CA ASN A 28 -19.72 -27.72 -33.72
C ASN A 28 -20.79 -26.60 -33.80
N PRO A 29 -21.57 -26.52 -34.89
CA PRO A 29 -22.02 -25.24 -35.47
C PRO A 29 -23.54 -25.01 -35.44
N SER A 30 -23.95 -23.82 -35.90
CA SER A 30 -25.30 -23.36 -36.33
C SER A 30 -26.07 -22.55 -35.27
N MET A 31 -26.76 -21.44 -35.58
CA MET A 31 -27.44 -21.02 -36.82
C MET A 31 -27.17 -19.55 -37.17
N SER A 32 -26.95 -19.35 -38.47
CA SER A 32 -26.77 -18.07 -39.16
C SER A 32 -28.06 -17.23 -39.15
N THR A 33 -27.95 -15.95 -38.81
CA THR A 33 -28.80 -14.89 -39.38
C THR A 33 -27.89 -13.95 -40.15
N MET A 34 -28.17 -13.84 -41.44
CA MET A 34 -27.34 -13.25 -42.47
C MET A 34 -26.93 -11.80 -42.13
N GLN A 35 -25.63 -11.58 -41.96
CA GLN A 35 -25.03 -10.27 -42.20
C GLN A 35 -24.85 -10.13 -43.72
N SER A 36 -25.29 -9.03 -44.31
CA SER A 36 -25.12 -8.76 -45.74
C SER A 36 -23.64 -8.63 -46.09
N GLU A 37 -23.21 -9.27 -47.17
CA GLU A 37 -21.84 -9.21 -47.68
C GLU A 37 -21.40 -7.77 -48.03
N ASP A 38 -22.36 -6.85 -48.25
CA ASP A 38 -22.12 -5.41 -48.45
C ASP A 38 -21.51 -4.71 -47.21
N ASP A 39 -21.87 -5.12 -45.98
CA ASP A 39 -21.30 -4.53 -44.76
C ASP A 39 -19.84 -4.96 -44.55
N LEU A 40 -19.49 -6.18 -44.97
CA LEU A 40 -18.13 -6.72 -44.90
C LEU A 40 -17.23 -6.13 -46.00
N GLN A 41 -17.78 -5.76 -47.15
CA GLN A 41 -17.02 -5.12 -48.22
C GLN A 41 -16.81 -3.61 -47.98
N HIS A 42 -17.76 -2.91 -47.36
CA HIS A 42 -17.61 -1.49 -47.03
C HIS A 42 -16.58 -1.22 -45.92
N GLU A 43 -16.36 -2.13 -44.96
CA GLU A 43 -15.32 -1.98 -43.93
C GLU A 43 -13.92 -2.35 -44.42
N LYS A 44 -13.79 -3.29 -45.38
CA LYS A 44 -12.49 -3.72 -45.92
C LYS A 44 -11.77 -2.64 -46.75
N MET A 45 -12.45 -1.55 -47.10
CA MET A 45 -11.95 -0.48 -47.95
C MET A 45 -11.67 0.85 -47.21
N ARG A 46 -11.55 0.82 -45.87
CA ARG A 46 -10.99 1.95 -45.10
C ARG A 46 -9.59 1.58 -44.62
N ASN A 47 -8.58 2.15 -45.27
CA ASN A 47 -7.21 2.16 -44.78
C ASN A 47 -7.16 2.99 -43.48
N TYR A 48 -7.40 2.35 -42.34
CA TYR A 48 -7.21 3.02 -41.05
C TYR A 48 -5.72 3.29 -40.85
N VAL A 49 -5.36 4.57 -40.74
CA VAL A 49 -3.99 4.99 -40.51
C VAL A 49 -3.68 4.86 -39.02
N GLN A 50 -2.72 4.01 -38.67
CA GLN A 50 -2.16 3.98 -37.32
C GLN A 50 -1.20 5.18 -37.17
N LEU A 51 -1.52 6.11 -36.26
CA LEU A 51 -0.68 7.26 -35.98
C LEU A 51 0.66 6.86 -35.35
N SER A 52 1.71 7.59 -35.72
CA SER A 52 2.99 7.54 -35.02
C SER A 52 2.85 8.10 -33.61
N ASP A 53 3.70 7.61 -32.70
CA ASP A 53 3.72 8.04 -31.31
C ASP A 53 4.09 9.52 -31.16
N GLU A 54 4.96 10.04 -32.02
CA GLU A 54 5.32 11.47 -32.07
C GLU A 54 4.12 12.37 -32.40
N GLU A 55 3.32 11.99 -33.40
CA GLU A 55 2.13 12.77 -33.78
C GLU A 55 1.05 12.70 -32.69
N MET A 56 0.91 11.53 -32.04
CA MET A 56 -0.03 11.38 -30.92
C MET A 56 0.38 12.24 -29.72
N LEU A 57 1.67 12.24 -29.35
CA LEU A 57 2.20 13.08 -28.28
C LEU A 57 2.04 14.57 -28.60
N LYS A 58 2.29 14.97 -29.85
CA LYS A 58 2.08 16.34 -30.31
C LYS A 58 0.62 16.78 -30.16
N ARG A 59 -0.33 15.93 -30.54
CA ARG A 59 -1.77 16.21 -30.38
C ARG A 59 -2.17 16.29 -28.91
N ALA A 60 -1.65 15.40 -28.07
CA ALA A 60 -1.91 15.42 -26.63
C ALA A 60 -1.43 16.72 -25.98
N ARG A 61 -0.20 17.15 -26.28
CA ARG A 61 0.36 18.42 -25.80
C ARG A 61 -0.40 19.63 -26.34
N ALA A 62 -0.81 19.62 -27.61
CA ALA A 62 -1.61 20.71 -28.19
C ALA A 62 -3.00 20.81 -27.51
N ALA A 63 -3.66 19.69 -27.26
CA ALA A 63 -4.93 19.65 -26.55
C ALA A 63 -4.77 20.17 -25.11
N GLN A 64 -3.72 19.76 -24.42
CA GLN A 64 -3.38 20.26 -23.08
C GLN A 64 -3.17 21.78 -23.06
N MET A 65 -2.42 22.32 -24.03
CA MET A 65 -2.17 23.77 -24.13
C MET A 65 -3.40 24.58 -24.52
N SER A 66 -4.38 23.96 -25.19
CA SER A 66 -5.62 24.63 -25.60
C SER A 66 -6.64 24.77 -24.47
N GLU A 67 -6.50 24.00 -23.38
CA GLU A 67 -7.42 24.04 -22.25
C GLU A 67 -7.11 25.21 -21.30
N ASP A 68 -8.15 25.96 -20.97
CA ASP A 68 -8.10 27.04 -19.98
C ASP A 68 -8.31 26.48 -18.56
N PHE A 69 -7.25 25.86 -18.02
CA PHE A 69 -7.28 25.34 -16.65
C PHE A 69 -7.39 26.44 -15.59
N ASP A 70 -7.00 27.67 -15.90
CA ASP A 70 -7.11 28.81 -15.00
C ASP A 70 -8.59 29.17 -14.76
N SER A 71 -9.40 29.19 -15.83
CA SER A 71 -10.86 29.35 -15.73
C SER A 71 -11.50 28.21 -14.92
N LEU A 72 -11.07 26.96 -15.13
CA LEU A 72 -11.54 25.81 -14.35
C LEU A 72 -11.16 25.92 -12.86
N ALA A 73 -10.01 26.52 -12.56
CA ALA A 73 -9.53 26.76 -11.20
C ALA A 73 -10.34 27.84 -10.47
N VAL A 74 -10.86 28.87 -11.15
CA VAL A 74 -11.70 29.90 -10.53
C VAL A 74 -13.03 29.30 -10.04
N GLY A 75 -13.62 28.38 -10.82
CA GLY A 75 -14.84 27.67 -10.45
C GLY A 75 -16.14 28.37 -10.88
N PRO A 76 -17.28 27.66 -10.72
CA PRO A 76 -18.55 28.03 -11.35
C PRO A 76 -19.27 29.22 -10.68
N ASP A 77 -18.89 29.59 -9.45
CA ASP A 77 -19.53 30.69 -8.70
C ASP A 77 -19.08 32.09 -9.16
N ALA A 78 -18.13 32.18 -10.11
CA ALA A 78 -17.62 33.44 -10.66
C ALA A 78 -18.44 34.00 -11.84
N ASN A 79 -19.78 33.94 -11.77
CA ASN A 79 -20.70 34.38 -12.83
C ASN A 79 -20.47 33.72 -14.21
N GLY A 80 -19.92 32.50 -14.24
CA GLY A 80 -19.74 31.73 -15.48
C GLY A 80 -21.08 31.24 -16.07
N PRO A 81 -21.09 30.70 -17.30
CA PRO A 81 -22.30 30.22 -17.97
C PRO A 81 -22.81 28.89 -17.40
N TRP A 82 -22.65 28.63 -16.10
CA TRP A 82 -22.85 27.33 -15.46
C TRP A 82 -24.15 27.29 -14.67
N LYS A 83 -25.08 26.46 -15.12
CA LYS A 83 -26.30 26.15 -14.40
C LYS A 83 -26.09 24.95 -13.49
N ARG A 84 -26.29 25.13 -12.19
CA ARG A 84 -26.25 24.03 -11.21
C ARG A 84 -27.37 23.03 -11.49
N ILE A 85 -27.01 21.75 -11.60
CA ILE A 85 -27.95 20.64 -11.85
C ILE A 85 -28.21 19.83 -10.59
N LYS A 86 -27.15 19.43 -9.89
CA LYS A 86 -27.26 18.51 -8.74
C LYS A 86 -26.08 18.68 -7.78
N VAL A 87 -26.33 18.46 -6.49
CA VAL A 87 -25.29 18.28 -5.46
C VAL A 87 -25.30 16.82 -5.02
N VAL A 88 -24.14 16.20 -4.92
CA VAL A 88 -23.94 14.83 -4.42
C VAL A 88 -22.77 14.88 -3.45
N ASP A 89 -23.06 14.71 -2.16
CA ASP A 89 -22.07 14.84 -1.08
C ASP A 89 -21.27 16.15 -1.19
N GLN A 90 -19.93 16.06 -1.35
CA GLN A 90 -19.04 17.22 -1.50
C GLN A 90 -18.81 17.66 -2.96
N PHE A 91 -19.63 17.16 -3.90
CA PHE A 91 -19.53 17.46 -5.32
C PHE A 91 -20.77 18.18 -5.84
N VAL A 92 -20.55 19.08 -6.79
CA VAL A 92 -21.61 19.81 -7.49
C VAL A 92 -21.44 19.63 -9.00
N ILE A 93 -22.54 19.26 -9.66
CA ILE A 93 -22.62 19.06 -11.10
C ILE A 93 -23.35 20.26 -11.73
N PHE A 94 -22.73 20.82 -12.77
CA PHE A 94 -23.22 21.94 -13.55
C PHE A 94 -23.35 21.54 -15.02
N ARG A 95 -24.20 22.26 -15.73
CA ARG A 95 -24.36 22.22 -17.18
C ARG A 95 -24.20 23.62 -17.73
N ARG A 96 -23.60 23.76 -18.90
CA ARG A 96 -23.54 25.06 -19.56
C ARG A 96 -24.93 25.54 -19.98
N GLU A 97 -25.24 26.81 -19.74
CA GLU A 97 -26.48 27.47 -20.14
C GLU A 97 -26.27 28.24 -21.45
N SER A 98 -27.14 28.01 -22.44
CA SER A 98 -27.14 28.77 -23.69
C SER A 98 -27.52 30.22 -23.41
N ALA A 99 -26.71 31.17 -23.91
CA ALA A 99 -27.10 32.58 -23.92
C ALA A 99 -28.38 32.74 -24.75
N SER A 100 -29.50 33.05 -24.09
CA SER A 100 -30.78 33.31 -24.73
C SER A 100 -30.69 34.62 -25.54
N GLY A 101 -30.25 34.54 -26.79
CA GLY A 101 -30.05 35.74 -27.61
C GLY A 101 -30.05 35.56 -29.13
N ASN A 102 -29.48 34.51 -29.71
CA ASN A 102 -29.38 34.37 -31.16
C ASN A 102 -29.77 32.96 -31.65
N ASN A 103 -30.32 32.88 -32.87
CA ASN A 103 -30.87 31.69 -33.54
C ASN A 103 -29.86 30.56 -33.85
N GLU A 104 -28.74 30.47 -33.12
CA GLU A 104 -27.80 29.35 -33.15
C GLU A 104 -28.09 28.37 -31.99
N LYS A 105 -29.35 27.94 -31.89
CA LYS A 105 -29.76 26.89 -30.94
C LYS A 105 -29.17 25.55 -31.41
N GLY A 106 -28.09 25.08 -30.78
CA GLY A 106 -27.75 23.66 -30.87
C GLY A 106 -26.33 23.23 -30.49
N ALA A 107 -25.32 24.10 -30.53
CA ALA A 107 -23.92 23.65 -30.39
C ALA A 107 -23.32 23.77 -28.98
N ASN A 108 -23.69 24.79 -28.20
CA ASN A 108 -22.99 25.15 -26.95
C ASN A 108 -23.62 24.56 -25.66
N ASP A 109 -24.54 23.61 -25.79
CA ASP A 109 -25.36 23.06 -24.69
C ASP A 109 -24.90 21.68 -24.19
N LEU A 110 -23.88 21.09 -24.85
CA LEU A 110 -23.31 19.77 -24.60
C LEU A 110 -22.01 19.86 -23.80
N GLU A 111 -22.05 20.61 -22.70
CA GLU A 111 -20.92 20.76 -21.78
C GLU A 111 -21.39 20.60 -20.34
N THR A 112 -20.59 19.89 -19.55
CA THR A 112 -20.83 19.66 -18.12
C THR A 112 -19.56 19.89 -17.32
N LEU A 113 -19.75 20.37 -16.10
CA LEU A 113 -18.68 20.58 -15.14
C LEU A 113 -19.06 19.87 -13.85
N CYS A 114 -18.16 19.10 -13.27
CA CYS A 114 -18.30 18.53 -11.93
C CYS A 114 -17.15 19.03 -11.08
N ALA A 115 -17.43 19.64 -9.95
CA ALA A 115 -16.40 20.14 -9.04
C ALA A 115 -16.71 19.68 -7.61
N GLY A 116 -15.69 19.24 -6.89
CA GLY A 116 -15.83 18.85 -5.50
C GLY A 116 -14.54 18.89 -4.72
N ARG A 117 -14.67 18.57 -3.43
CA ARG A 117 -13.55 18.46 -2.49
C ARG A 117 -13.39 17.01 -2.05
N ILE A 118 -12.15 16.62 -1.80
CA ILE A 118 -11.80 15.28 -1.33
C ILE A 118 -10.70 15.40 -0.28
N ASP A 119 -10.80 14.63 0.80
CA ASP A 119 -9.74 14.49 1.80
C ASP A 119 -8.80 13.33 1.43
N ALA A 120 -7.84 13.61 0.54
CA ALA A 120 -6.89 12.65 0.00
C ALA A 120 -5.61 13.32 -0.47
N SER A 121 -4.56 12.53 -0.70
CA SER A 121 -3.32 13.00 -1.33
C SER A 121 -3.43 13.07 -2.86
N LEU A 122 -2.48 13.76 -3.49
CA LEU A 122 -2.44 13.85 -4.96
C LEU A 122 -2.20 12.47 -5.56
N GLU A 123 -1.37 11.68 -4.90
CA GLU A 123 -0.94 10.34 -5.28
C GLU A 123 -2.12 9.36 -5.22
N GLU A 124 -2.97 9.44 -4.20
CA GLU A 124 -4.20 8.65 -4.10
C GLU A 124 -5.12 8.90 -5.31
N VAL A 125 -5.37 10.17 -5.66
CA VAL A 125 -6.24 10.53 -6.79
C VAL A 125 -5.56 10.21 -8.12
N ALA A 126 -4.27 10.49 -8.26
CA ALA A 126 -3.50 10.18 -9.45
C ALA A 126 -3.48 8.68 -9.74
N SER A 127 -3.35 7.83 -8.72
CA SER A 127 -3.37 6.36 -8.85
C SER A 127 -4.67 5.79 -9.43
N ILE A 128 -5.77 6.55 -9.39
CA ILE A 128 -7.06 6.13 -9.95
C ILE A 128 -7.09 6.37 -11.46
N PHE A 129 -6.47 7.45 -11.93
CA PHE A 129 -6.49 7.86 -13.33
C PHE A 129 -5.25 7.39 -14.11
N ARG A 130 -4.09 7.26 -13.44
CA ARG A 130 -2.83 6.73 -13.99
C ARG A 130 -2.76 5.20 -13.92
N SER A 131 -3.74 4.54 -14.52
CA SER A 131 -3.70 3.09 -14.73
C SER A 131 -2.68 2.73 -15.81
N ASN A 132 -1.87 1.68 -15.61
CA ASN A 132 -0.92 1.17 -16.62
C ASN A 132 -1.30 -0.21 -17.19
N SER A 133 -2.38 -0.79 -16.68
CA SER A 133 -2.85 -2.11 -17.05
C SER A 133 -4.36 -2.08 -17.27
N GLU A 134 -4.84 -3.05 -18.05
CA GLU A 134 -6.27 -3.22 -18.29
C GLU A 134 -7.03 -3.51 -16.99
N ASP A 135 -6.47 -4.33 -16.09
CA ASP A 135 -7.10 -4.68 -14.82
C ASP A 135 -7.26 -3.48 -13.89
N GLU A 136 -6.22 -2.66 -13.72
CA GLU A 136 -6.29 -1.45 -12.89
C GLU A 136 -7.30 -0.45 -13.45
N HIS A 137 -7.31 -0.27 -14.78
CA HIS A 137 -8.27 0.58 -15.47
C HIS A 137 -9.70 0.08 -15.25
N ASN A 138 -9.97 -1.20 -15.48
CA ASN A 138 -11.30 -1.78 -15.28
C ASN A 138 -11.76 -1.71 -13.82
N ASN A 139 -10.87 -1.95 -12.85
CA ASN A 139 -11.19 -1.87 -11.42
C ASN A 139 -11.54 -0.43 -10.98
N ALA A 140 -10.82 0.57 -11.49
CA ALA A 140 -11.11 1.97 -11.24
C ALA A 140 -12.41 2.40 -11.92
N MET A 141 -12.59 2.09 -13.21
CA MET A 141 -13.78 2.49 -13.97
C MET A 141 -15.06 1.80 -13.48
N THR A 142 -14.99 0.54 -13.07
CA THR A 142 -16.11 -0.18 -12.43
C THR A 142 -16.52 0.50 -11.13
N ALA A 143 -15.57 1.01 -10.35
CA ALA A 143 -15.87 1.73 -9.12
C ALA A 143 -16.53 3.09 -9.38
N LEU A 144 -16.03 3.84 -10.36
CA LEU A 144 -16.53 5.18 -10.68
C LEU A 144 -17.92 5.13 -11.34
N TYR A 145 -18.14 4.21 -12.27
CA TYR A 145 -19.35 4.20 -13.11
C TYR A 145 -20.33 3.06 -12.81
N ALA A 146 -19.95 2.12 -11.93
CA ALA A 146 -20.77 1.00 -11.49
C ALA A 146 -21.43 0.27 -12.67
N LYS A 147 -22.76 0.07 -12.61
CA LYS A 147 -23.55 -0.67 -13.61
C LYS A 147 -23.53 -0.05 -15.01
N ASN A 148 -23.07 1.19 -15.15
CA ASN A 148 -23.01 1.86 -16.45
C ASN A 148 -21.75 1.52 -17.25
N PHE A 149 -20.72 0.95 -16.61
CA PHE A 149 -19.49 0.51 -17.26
C PHE A 149 -19.54 -0.99 -17.54
N ILE A 150 -19.06 -1.39 -18.72
CA ILE A 150 -19.05 -2.78 -19.17
C ILE A 150 -17.64 -3.34 -19.07
N PHE A 151 -16.69 -2.71 -19.78
CA PHE A 151 -15.26 -2.99 -19.72
C PHE A 151 -14.49 -1.86 -20.40
N GLY A 152 -13.18 -1.82 -20.26
CA GLY A 152 -12.27 -0.96 -21.00
C GLY A 152 -10.99 -1.71 -21.32
N SER A 153 -10.27 -1.24 -22.33
CA SER A 153 -8.95 -1.77 -22.71
C SER A 153 -7.86 -0.74 -22.50
N TYR A 154 -6.65 -1.23 -22.19
CA TYR A 154 -5.43 -0.45 -22.16
C TYR A 154 -4.59 -0.85 -23.39
N GLU A 155 -4.59 0.00 -24.42
CA GLU A 155 -4.11 -0.40 -25.75
C GLU A 155 -2.60 -0.25 -25.87
N ARG A 156 -2.08 0.93 -25.53
CA ARG A 156 -0.64 1.19 -25.50
C ARG A 156 -0.30 2.43 -24.70
N GLU A 157 0.90 2.45 -24.17
CA GLU A 157 1.55 3.64 -23.60
C GLU A 157 2.41 4.31 -24.68
N VAL A 158 2.37 5.64 -24.72
CA VAL A 158 3.11 6.45 -25.70
C VAL A 158 4.24 7.18 -24.97
N PRO A 159 5.52 6.95 -25.33
CA PRO A 159 6.65 7.61 -24.69
C PRO A 159 6.56 9.14 -24.79
N CYS A 160 6.66 9.83 -23.65
CA CYS A 160 6.58 11.30 -23.59
C CYS A 160 7.95 11.99 -23.70
N SER A 161 9.04 11.25 -23.49
CA SER A 161 10.43 11.71 -23.63
C SER A 161 11.14 10.99 -24.79
N PRO A 162 12.06 11.65 -25.50
CA PRO A 162 12.91 10.99 -26.47
C PRO A 162 13.78 9.93 -25.80
N SER A 163 14.09 8.85 -26.52
CA SER A 163 14.98 7.78 -26.04
C SER A 163 16.35 8.34 -25.61
N PRO A 164 17.04 7.71 -24.64
CA PRO A 164 18.21 8.29 -23.99
C PRO A 164 19.33 8.55 -24.99
N THR A 165 19.63 9.83 -25.26
CA THR A 165 20.89 10.23 -25.87
C THR A 165 21.94 10.43 -24.77
N GLY A 166 22.58 9.33 -24.37
CA GLY A 166 23.95 9.23 -23.82
C GLY A 166 24.38 9.99 -22.55
N ASN A 167 23.70 11.04 -22.09
CA ASN A 167 24.25 11.98 -21.09
C ASN A 167 23.28 12.36 -19.95
N GLN A 168 22.21 11.60 -19.69
CA GLN A 168 21.29 11.89 -18.58
C GLN A 168 21.64 11.02 -17.36
N THR A 169 21.61 11.62 -16.17
CA THR A 169 21.80 10.86 -14.93
C THR A 169 20.52 10.07 -14.61
N PRO A 170 20.62 8.91 -13.92
CA PRO A 170 19.45 8.08 -13.60
C PRO A 170 18.35 8.78 -12.79
N ASP A 171 18.73 9.78 -11.98
CA ASP A 171 17.79 10.54 -11.15
C ASP A 171 17.02 11.60 -11.97
N ASP A 172 17.65 12.22 -12.97
CA ASP A 172 16.98 13.15 -13.88
C ASP A 172 15.94 12.45 -14.76
N GLU A 173 16.20 11.21 -15.20
CA GLU A 173 15.26 10.39 -15.98
C GLU A 173 14.03 9.96 -15.16
N LYS A 174 14.21 9.55 -13.89
CA LYS A 174 13.08 9.20 -13.00
C LYS A 174 12.14 10.37 -12.73
N VAL A 175 12.70 11.58 -12.57
CA VAL A 175 11.90 12.78 -12.30
C VAL A 175 11.17 13.26 -13.56
N ALA A 176 11.83 13.24 -14.72
CA ALA A 176 11.23 13.62 -16.00
C ALA A 176 10.14 12.64 -16.46
N SER A 177 10.37 11.32 -16.30
CA SER A 177 9.41 10.26 -16.66
C SER A 177 8.13 10.29 -15.82
N ASN A 178 8.18 10.83 -14.59
CA ASN A 178 7.03 10.88 -13.69
C ASN A 178 6.10 12.09 -13.89
N CYS A 179 6.54 13.10 -14.63
CA CYS A 179 5.79 14.35 -14.80
C CYS A 179 4.74 14.30 -15.91
N GLU A 180 4.93 13.46 -16.92
CA GLU A 180 3.98 13.30 -18.04
C GLU A 180 3.72 11.82 -18.31
N GLN A 181 2.48 11.47 -18.66
CA GLN A 181 2.13 10.13 -19.11
C GLN A 181 1.07 10.21 -20.19
N LEU A 182 1.23 9.43 -21.26
CA LEU A 182 0.27 9.35 -22.36
C LEU A 182 -0.08 7.89 -22.64
N ALA A 183 -1.37 7.59 -22.66
CA ALA A 183 -1.86 6.25 -23.01
C ALA A 183 -3.08 6.32 -23.92
N VAL A 184 -3.28 5.29 -24.74
CA VAL A 184 -4.52 5.09 -25.50
C VAL A 184 -5.37 4.07 -24.78
N LYS A 185 -6.62 4.43 -24.48
CA LYS A 185 -7.54 3.62 -23.69
C LYS A 185 -8.92 3.58 -24.32
N THR A 186 -9.70 2.58 -23.92
CA THR A 186 -11.12 2.52 -24.25
C THR A 186 -12.00 2.43 -22.99
N LYS A 187 -13.24 2.93 -23.09
CA LYS A 187 -14.30 2.69 -22.11
C LYS A 187 -15.58 2.32 -22.83
N SER A 188 -16.10 1.15 -22.52
CA SER A 188 -17.39 0.67 -22.99
C SER A 188 -18.45 0.84 -21.91
N PHE A 189 -19.58 1.40 -22.29
CA PHE A 189 -20.68 1.72 -21.39
C PHE A 189 -21.99 1.09 -21.86
N THR A 190 -22.87 0.83 -20.90
CA THR A 190 -24.26 0.50 -21.22
C THR A 190 -24.95 1.70 -21.86
N ARG A 191 -25.86 1.40 -22.79
CA ARG A 191 -26.75 2.37 -23.44
C ARG A 191 -27.39 3.38 -22.48
N THR A 192 -27.48 4.64 -22.90
CA THR A 192 -28.14 5.72 -22.13
C THR A 192 -29.66 5.77 -22.31
N THR A 193 -30.21 5.04 -23.30
CA THR A 193 -31.65 4.97 -23.59
C THR A 193 -32.12 3.52 -23.80
N MET A 194 -33.41 3.26 -23.54
CA MET A 194 -33.99 1.95 -23.80
C MET A 194 -33.91 1.62 -25.30
N PHE A 195 -33.52 0.38 -25.63
CA PHE A 195 -33.36 -0.14 -26.99
C PHE A 195 -32.20 0.42 -27.83
N ALA A 196 -31.40 1.37 -27.33
CA ALA A 196 -30.17 1.78 -28.01
C ALA A 196 -29.05 0.73 -27.91
N ASN A 197 -28.01 0.91 -28.73
CA ASN A 197 -26.78 0.13 -28.64
C ASN A 197 -25.97 0.54 -27.40
N ASN A 198 -25.06 -0.34 -26.98
CA ASN A 198 -24.04 0.06 -26.01
C ASN A 198 -23.12 1.13 -26.62
N GLU A 199 -22.37 1.85 -25.81
CA GLU A 199 -21.58 2.99 -26.27
C GLU A 199 -20.09 2.70 -26.00
N GLN A 200 -19.19 3.10 -26.89
CA GLN A 200 -17.75 2.94 -26.72
C GLN A 200 -17.02 4.26 -26.92
N TRP A 201 -16.11 4.60 -26.01
CA TRP A 201 -15.24 5.77 -26.09
C TRP A 201 -13.79 5.31 -26.22
N CYS A 202 -13.18 5.57 -27.38
CA CYS A 202 -11.74 5.38 -27.61
C CYS A 202 -11.06 6.74 -27.58
N TYR A 203 -10.03 6.90 -26.74
CA TYR A 203 -9.43 8.20 -26.48
C TYR A 203 -7.95 8.07 -26.10
N PHE A 204 -7.20 9.16 -26.27
CA PHE A 204 -5.91 9.31 -25.62
C PHE A 204 -6.08 10.01 -24.27
N ASP A 205 -5.29 9.58 -23.29
CA ASP A 205 -5.29 9.98 -21.89
C ASP A 205 -3.93 10.59 -21.56
N TYR A 206 -3.87 11.92 -21.43
CA TYR A 206 -2.64 12.65 -21.18
C TYR A 206 -2.63 13.24 -19.77
N PHE A 207 -1.75 12.74 -18.91
CA PHE A 207 -1.51 13.21 -17.57
C PHE A 207 -0.31 14.17 -17.54
N GLN A 208 -0.44 15.28 -16.82
CA GLN A 208 0.67 16.20 -16.57
C GLN A 208 0.64 16.70 -15.12
N LEU A 209 1.74 16.47 -14.40
CA LEU A 209 2.00 17.03 -13.08
C LEU A 209 2.36 18.52 -13.21
N LYS A 210 1.80 19.37 -12.34
CA LYS A 210 2.14 20.79 -12.34
C LYS A 210 3.58 21.00 -11.88
N LYS A 211 4.23 22.03 -12.44
CA LYS A 211 5.61 22.43 -12.07
C LYS A 211 5.76 22.71 -10.57
N GLU A 212 4.75 23.34 -9.97
CA GLU A 212 4.71 23.70 -8.55
C GLU A 212 4.44 22.50 -7.62
N ARG A 213 4.11 21.32 -8.18
CA ARG A 213 3.74 20.08 -7.44
C ARG A 213 2.61 20.27 -6.44
N ASP A 214 1.77 21.27 -6.68
CA ASP A 214 0.56 21.59 -5.95
C ASP A 214 -0.69 20.92 -6.57
N GLY A 215 -0.53 20.22 -7.70
CA GLY A 215 -1.61 19.60 -8.43
C GLY A 215 -1.19 18.91 -9.71
N PHE A 216 -2.16 18.39 -10.44
CA PHE A 216 -1.99 17.82 -11.78
C PHE A 216 -3.22 18.05 -12.65
N THR A 217 -3.05 17.79 -13.93
CA THR A 217 -4.10 17.91 -14.94
C THR A 217 -4.14 16.66 -15.80
N ILE A 218 -5.32 16.35 -16.33
CA ILE A 218 -5.51 15.23 -17.26
C ILE A 218 -6.35 15.72 -18.43
N THR A 219 -5.92 15.41 -19.64
CA THR A 219 -6.62 15.73 -20.87
C THR A 219 -6.97 14.43 -21.61
N MET A 220 -8.26 14.22 -21.82
CA MET A 220 -8.81 13.05 -22.52
C MET A 220 -9.52 13.51 -23.80
N ARG A 221 -9.11 12.99 -24.97
CA ARG A 221 -9.73 13.35 -26.25
C ARG A 221 -10.10 12.11 -27.06
N ALA A 222 -11.33 12.09 -27.57
CA ALA A 222 -11.77 11.01 -28.43
C ALA A 222 -10.90 10.91 -29.69
N LEU A 223 -10.63 9.67 -30.12
CA LEU A 223 -9.99 9.43 -31.41
C LEU A 223 -10.96 9.82 -32.56
N PRO A 224 -10.46 10.50 -33.61
CA PRO A 224 -11.25 10.84 -34.78
C PRO A 224 -11.83 9.62 -35.49
N ARG A 225 -12.92 9.82 -36.25
CA ARG A 225 -13.58 8.76 -37.05
C ARG A 225 -12.68 8.10 -38.09
N THR A 226 -11.58 8.76 -38.45
CA THR A 226 -10.62 8.30 -39.46
C THR A 226 -9.59 7.32 -38.91
N GLU A 227 -9.48 7.20 -37.59
CA GLU A 227 -8.53 6.33 -36.92
C GLU A 227 -9.19 5.01 -36.52
N SER A 228 -8.39 3.95 -36.47
CA SER A 228 -8.88 2.65 -36.01
C SER A 228 -9.31 2.78 -34.54
N THR A 229 -10.52 2.34 -34.21
CA THR A 229 -10.97 2.19 -32.83
C THR A 229 -10.52 0.81 -32.32
N PRO A 230 -9.52 0.75 -31.43
CA PRO A 230 -9.06 -0.52 -30.91
C PRO A 230 -10.04 -1.09 -29.85
N GLY A 231 -9.89 -2.37 -29.49
CA GLY A 231 -10.72 -3.04 -28.48
C GLY A 231 -12.21 -3.21 -28.86
N ARG A 232 -12.55 -4.10 -29.81
CA ARG A 232 -13.96 -4.36 -30.16
C ARG A 232 -14.67 -5.20 -29.08
N ILE A 233 -15.86 -4.77 -28.64
CA ILE A 233 -16.76 -5.64 -27.86
C ILE A 233 -17.09 -6.86 -28.72
N THR A 234 -16.83 -8.07 -28.22
CA THR A 234 -17.16 -9.32 -28.94
C THR A 234 -18.45 -9.96 -28.41
N GLY A 235 -19.03 -10.88 -29.17
CA GLY A 235 -20.22 -11.64 -28.76
C GLY A 235 -21.53 -10.82 -28.74
N ARG A 236 -22.42 -11.10 -27.77
CA ARG A 236 -23.81 -10.57 -27.72
C ARG A 236 -23.91 -9.04 -27.64
N ASN A 237 -22.83 -8.36 -27.26
CA ASN A 237 -22.76 -6.90 -27.09
C ASN A 237 -21.96 -6.20 -28.21
N ALA A 238 -21.67 -6.88 -29.32
CA ALA A 238 -20.77 -6.37 -30.36
C ALA A 238 -21.26 -5.12 -31.12
N ARG A 239 -22.55 -4.79 -31.03
CA ARG A 239 -23.08 -3.55 -31.60
C ARG A 239 -22.90 -2.40 -30.60
N VAL A 240 -21.95 -1.52 -30.91
CA VAL A 240 -21.65 -0.32 -30.12
C VAL A 240 -21.68 0.94 -30.97
N ASP A 241 -22.21 2.01 -30.38
CA ASP A 241 -22.14 3.36 -30.92
C ASP A 241 -20.84 4.02 -30.42
N GLN A 242 -19.98 4.44 -31.35
CA GLN A 242 -18.73 5.12 -31.02
C GLN A 242 -18.98 6.57 -30.59
N LEU A 243 -18.49 6.94 -29.42
CA LEU A 243 -18.60 8.25 -28.79
C LEU A 243 -17.52 9.20 -29.34
N HIS A 244 -17.52 9.42 -30.65
CA HIS A 244 -16.63 10.40 -31.28
C HIS A 244 -16.93 11.82 -30.77
N GLY A 245 -15.88 12.64 -30.67
CA GLY A 245 -15.96 14.00 -30.16
C GLY A 245 -16.16 14.12 -28.64
N LEU A 246 -16.35 13.02 -27.90
CA LEU A 246 -16.43 13.07 -26.44
C LEU A 246 -15.06 13.38 -25.84
N ASN A 247 -14.97 14.50 -25.15
CA ASN A 247 -13.75 15.02 -24.56
C ASN A 247 -13.95 15.27 -23.06
N ALA A 248 -12.87 15.16 -22.30
CA ALA A 248 -12.85 15.50 -20.89
C ALA A 248 -11.50 16.07 -20.46
N SER A 249 -11.52 16.94 -19.45
CA SER A 249 -10.34 17.46 -18.79
C SER A 249 -10.52 17.45 -17.28
N TYR A 250 -9.50 17.03 -16.55
CA TYR A 250 -9.46 17.04 -15.08
C TYR A 250 -8.44 18.06 -14.59
N LEU A 251 -8.79 18.76 -13.52
CA LEU A 251 -7.91 19.60 -12.74
C LEU A 251 -7.96 19.16 -11.28
N VAL A 252 -6.81 18.82 -10.71
CA VAL A 252 -6.68 18.44 -9.31
C VAL A 252 -5.65 19.33 -8.65
N ASN A 253 -6.06 20.14 -7.67
CA ASN A 253 -5.17 21.05 -6.96
C ASN A 253 -5.33 20.89 -5.45
N LYS A 254 -4.23 21.09 -4.71
CA LYS A 254 -4.25 21.31 -3.27
C LYS A 254 -5.03 22.60 -2.97
N LEU A 255 -5.85 22.55 -1.92
CA LEU A 255 -6.57 23.74 -1.46
C LEU A 255 -5.61 24.65 -0.67
N PRO A 256 -5.58 25.97 -0.95
CA PRO A 256 -4.77 26.89 -0.14
C PRO A 256 -5.29 26.89 1.31
N ASN A 257 -4.39 26.64 2.26
CA ASN A 257 -4.64 26.64 3.71
C ASN A 257 -5.60 25.56 4.26
N CYS A 258 -5.97 24.55 3.47
CA CYS A 258 -6.87 23.46 3.92
C CYS A 258 -6.23 22.08 3.69
N LYS A 259 -6.55 21.10 4.54
CA LYS A 259 -6.32 19.68 4.23
C LYS A 259 -7.27 19.26 3.09
N GLY A 260 -6.74 18.52 2.12
CA GLY A 260 -7.49 17.96 1.00
C GLY A 260 -7.32 18.67 -0.35
N LEU A 261 -8.00 18.12 -1.34
CA LEU A 261 -7.88 18.47 -2.75
C LEU A 261 -9.19 19.02 -3.28
N ARG A 262 -9.07 19.91 -4.26
CA ARG A 262 -10.14 20.24 -5.19
C ARG A 262 -9.98 19.44 -6.45
N VAL A 263 -11.06 18.78 -6.88
CA VAL A 263 -11.11 18.03 -8.13
C VAL A 263 -12.19 18.63 -9.01
N VAL A 264 -11.84 18.95 -10.25
CA VAL A 264 -12.75 19.48 -11.27
C VAL A 264 -12.66 18.62 -12.51
N LEU A 265 -13.81 18.19 -13.03
CA LEU A 265 -13.97 17.53 -14.32
C LEU A 265 -14.77 18.46 -15.23
N HIS A 266 -14.22 18.79 -16.39
CA HIS A 266 -14.91 19.41 -17.50
C HIS A 266 -15.11 18.36 -18.60
N ALA A 267 -16.33 18.13 -19.07
CA ALA A 267 -16.62 17.14 -20.11
C ALA A 267 -17.61 17.68 -21.15
N TRP A 268 -17.34 17.45 -22.43
CA TRP A 268 -18.12 17.98 -23.55
C TRP A 268 -18.07 17.10 -24.80
N PHE A 269 -18.94 17.37 -25.76
CA PHE A 269 -18.82 16.86 -27.13
C PHE A 269 -18.33 17.96 -28.07
N ASP A 270 -17.32 17.68 -28.88
CA ASP A 270 -16.80 18.60 -29.90
C ASP A 270 -17.82 18.82 -31.03
N PRO A 271 -18.30 20.07 -31.23
CA PRO A 271 -19.24 20.40 -32.31
C PRO A 271 -18.74 20.06 -33.72
N GLN A 272 -17.42 20.09 -33.96
CA GLN A 272 -16.82 19.85 -35.28
C GLN A 272 -16.93 18.37 -35.69
N GLU A 273 -16.81 17.45 -34.72
CA GLU A 273 -16.95 16.00 -34.92
C GLU A 273 -18.42 15.52 -34.96
N LEU A 274 -19.33 16.35 -34.44
CA LEU A 274 -20.79 16.13 -34.49
C LEU A 274 -21.38 16.47 -35.86
N ASN A 275 -20.85 17.47 -36.57
CA ASN A 275 -21.37 17.97 -37.85
C ASN A 275 -20.25 18.21 -38.89
N PRO A 276 -19.65 17.16 -39.47
CA PRO A 276 -18.55 17.31 -40.43
C PRO A 276 -18.93 18.09 -41.71
N ASP A 277 -20.21 18.11 -42.08
CA ASP A 277 -20.69 18.83 -43.26
C ASP A 277 -20.75 20.36 -43.04
N ARG A 278 -20.91 20.83 -41.79
CA ARG A 278 -20.78 22.27 -41.45
C ARG A 278 -19.31 22.71 -41.43
N ALA A 279 -18.40 21.84 -40.99
CA ALA A 279 -16.97 22.13 -41.00
C ALA A 279 -16.44 22.34 -42.44
N ARG A 280 -16.88 21.52 -43.40
CA ARG A 280 -16.57 21.70 -44.83
C ARG A 280 -17.10 23.01 -45.38
N ALA A 281 -18.31 23.42 -45.02
CA ALA A 281 -18.90 24.69 -45.44
C ALA A 281 -18.14 25.90 -44.87
N SER A 282 -17.64 25.82 -43.64
CA SER A 282 -16.83 26.89 -43.04
C SER A 282 -15.42 27.00 -43.65
N SER A 283 -14.84 25.88 -44.10
CA SER A 283 -13.54 25.87 -44.77
C SER A 283 -13.59 26.31 -46.24
N GLN A 284 -14.77 26.32 -46.89
CA GLN A 284 -14.92 26.72 -48.29
C GLN A 284 -15.05 28.23 -48.52
N ASN A 285 -15.11 29.04 -47.45
CA ASN A 285 -15.17 30.50 -47.58
C ASN A 285 -13.81 31.18 -47.86
N MET A 286 -12.72 30.43 -48.08
CA MET A 286 -11.39 30.98 -48.35
C MET A 286 -10.70 30.46 -49.63
N SER A 287 -11.45 29.93 -50.60
CA SER A 287 -10.87 29.57 -51.89
C SER A 287 -11.84 29.79 -53.04
N ASN A 288 -11.77 30.99 -53.60
CA ASN A 288 -12.29 31.32 -54.92
C ASN A 288 -11.44 30.58 -55.97
N SER A 289 -12.06 29.73 -56.80
CA SER A 289 -11.86 29.60 -58.26
C SER A 289 -12.11 28.16 -58.76
N PHE A 290 -12.78 28.11 -59.92
CA PHE A 290 -12.99 26.98 -60.84
C PHE A 290 -14.30 26.20 -60.73
N SER A 291 -15.18 26.63 -61.62
CA SER A 291 -16.47 26.10 -62.03
C SER A 291 -16.37 24.70 -62.63
N SER A 292 -17.31 23.81 -62.29
CA SER A 292 -17.89 22.83 -63.21
C SER A 292 -19.26 22.36 -62.70
N PRO A 293 -20.26 22.18 -63.58
CA PRO A 293 -21.65 22.02 -63.19
C PRO A 293 -21.94 20.56 -62.82
N ARG A 294 -22.58 20.32 -61.67
CA ARG A 294 -23.25 19.04 -61.40
C ARG A 294 -24.72 19.27 -61.11
N LEU A 295 -25.50 18.49 -61.84
CA LEU A 295 -26.95 18.53 -61.98
C LEU A 295 -27.66 18.42 -60.63
N SER A 296 -28.52 19.40 -60.38
CA SER A 296 -29.51 19.40 -59.30
C SER A 296 -30.68 18.50 -59.68
N PHE A 297 -30.83 17.37 -58.99
CA PHE A 297 -32.13 16.72 -58.83
C PHE A 297 -32.67 17.10 -57.45
N SER A 298 -33.69 17.97 -57.45
CA SER A 298 -34.46 18.33 -56.27
C SER A 298 -35.28 17.12 -55.80
N SER A 299 -35.09 16.71 -54.55
CA SER A 299 -36.08 15.92 -53.82
C SER A 299 -36.50 16.70 -52.57
N SER A 300 -37.37 17.69 -52.78
CA SER A 300 -38.05 18.45 -51.71
C SER A 300 -39.07 17.60 -50.95
N PHE A 301 -38.65 16.54 -50.25
CA PHE A 301 -39.49 15.84 -49.28
C PHE A 301 -38.62 15.12 -48.23
N ARG A 302 -38.27 15.81 -47.12
CA ARG A 302 -37.92 15.22 -45.80
C ARG A 302 -37.43 16.33 -44.86
N SER A 303 -38.33 16.95 -44.08
CA SER A 303 -37.91 17.89 -43.01
C SER A 303 -38.58 17.68 -41.66
N LYS A 304 -39.29 16.56 -41.42
CA LYS A 304 -39.86 16.26 -40.09
C LYS A 304 -39.23 15.06 -39.38
N SER A 305 -38.46 14.22 -40.09
CA SER A 305 -37.81 13.04 -39.53
C SER A 305 -36.40 13.30 -38.97
N MET A 306 -35.70 14.33 -39.44
CA MET A 306 -34.35 14.67 -38.96
C MET A 306 -34.38 15.33 -37.56
N ASP A 307 -35.35 16.22 -37.31
CA ASP A 307 -35.41 16.97 -36.04
C ASP A 307 -35.65 16.07 -34.80
N TYR A 308 -36.37 14.96 -34.98
CA TYR A 308 -36.61 13.99 -33.90
C TYR A 308 -35.38 13.16 -33.57
N ASP A 309 -34.65 12.70 -34.60
CA ASP A 309 -33.42 11.92 -34.45
C ASP A 309 -32.32 12.77 -33.79
N ASP A 310 -32.17 14.02 -34.21
CA ASP A 310 -31.15 14.94 -33.70
C ASP A 310 -31.39 15.33 -32.22
N ASN A 311 -32.65 15.59 -31.85
CA ASN A 311 -33.01 15.83 -30.45
C ASN A 311 -32.83 14.59 -29.57
N SER A 312 -33.06 13.39 -30.12
CA SER A 312 -32.85 12.13 -29.39
C SER A 312 -31.37 11.86 -29.12
N LYS A 313 -30.50 12.14 -30.11
CA LYS A 313 -29.04 12.06 -30.01
C LYS A 313 -28.49 13.08 -29.02
N HIS A 314 -28.92 14.34 -29.12
CA HIS A 314 -28.54 15.39 -28.17
C HIS A 314 -28.89 15.00 -26.72
N LYS A 315 -30.09 14.45 -26.48
CA LYS A 315 -30.47 13.96 -25.16
C LYS A 315 -29.61 12.79 -24.68
N ALA A 316 -29.25 11.85 -25.56
CA ALA A 316 -28.37 10.73 -25.23
C ALA A 316 -26.96 11.22 -24.84
N GLN A 317 -26.38 12.14 -25.63
CA GLN A 317 -25.10 12.78 -25.35
C GLN A 317 -25.09 13.51 -24.02
N LEU A 318 -26.12 14.32 -23.73
CA LEU A 318 -26.23 14.99 -22.44
C LEU A 318 -26.33 13.99 -21.27
N ARG A 319 -27.07 12.88 -21.43
CA ARG A 319 -27.11 11.81 -20.41
C ARG A 319 -25.73 11.19 -20.19
N ARG A 320 -24.94 10.96 -21.25
CA ARG A 320 -23.57 10.46 -21.14
C ARG A 320 -22.66 11.42 -20.39
N LEU A 321 -22.71 12.73 -20.71
CA LEU A 321 -21.94 13.75 -19.99
C LEU A 321 -22.30 13.78 -18.50
N LEU A 322 -23.59 13.77 -18.19
CA LEU A 322 -24.05 13.70 -16.79
C LEU A 322 -23.62 12.41 -16.09
N ALA A 323 -23.58 11.27 -16.79
CA ALA A 323 -23.08 10.02 -16.24
C ALA A 323 -21.56 10.07 -15.98
N LEU A 324 -20.77 10.73 -16.83
CA LEU A 324 -19.35 10.99 -16.57
C LEU A 324 -19.16 11.85 -15.32
N ALA A 325 -19.89 12.96 -15.23
CA ALA A 325 -19.88 13.86 -14.06
C ALA A 325 -20.27 13.15 -12.76
N GLN A 326 -21.27 12.26 -12.81
CA GLN A 326 -21.68 11.44 -11.67
C GLN A 326 -20.61 10.42 -11.25
N GLY A 327 -19.80 9.92 -12.18
CA GLY A 327 -18.72 9.00 -11.82
C GLY A 327 -17.67 9.66 -10.93
N LEU A 328 -17.37 10.94 -11.15
CA LEU A 328 -16.42 11.68 -10.31
C LEU A 328 -16.86 11.75 -8.84
N THR A 329 -18.17 11.80 -8.57
CA THR A 329 -18.69 11.89 -7.20
C THR A 329 -18.48 10.59 -6.41
N LYS A 330 -17.99 9.52 -7.05
CA LYS A 330 -17.64 8.24 -6.41
C LYS A 330 -16.18 8.14 -5.99
N LEU A 331 -15.35 9.16 -6.26
CA LEU A 331 -13.95 9.16 -5.86
C LEU A 331 -13.72 8.93 -4.34
N PRO A 332 -14.44 9.60 -3.41
CA PRO A 332 -14.21 9.37 -1.98
C PRO A 332 -14.45 7.92 -1.54
N GLU A 333 -15.47 7.27 -2.12
CA GLU A 333 -15.80 5.87 -1.85
C GLU A 333 -14.69 4.93 -2.35
N LEU A 334 -14.14 5.20 -3.55
CA LEU A 334 -13.02 4.44 -4.12
C LEU A 334 -11.73 4.63 -3.31
N ILE A 335 -11.43 5.86 -2.87
CA ILE A 335 -10.26 6.14 -2.05
C ILE A 335 -10.38 5.40 -0.72
N SER A 336 -11.50 5.54 -0.02
CA SER A 336 -11.74 4.82 1.22
C SER A 336 -11.64 3.30 1.03
N ARG A 337 -12.15 2.77 -0.09
CA ARG A 337 -12.05 1.34 -0.44
C ARG A 337 -10.60 0.87 -0.53
N ARG A 338 -9.73 1.67 -1.16
CA ARG A 338 -8.30 1.37 -1.29
C ARG A 338 -7.56 1.52 0.04
N ARG A 339 -7.86 2.55 0.84
CA ARG A 339 -7.31 2.73 2.21
C ARG A 339 -7.56 1.52 3.11
N PHE A 340 -8.77 0.97 3.09
CA PHE A 340 -9.08 -0.28 3.81
C PHE A 340 -8.27 -1.49 3.31
N GLY A 341 -7.95 -1.53 2.02
CA GLY A 341 -7.12 -2.56 1.41
C GLY A 341 -5.66 -2.56 1.87
N VAL A 342 -5.18 -1.42 2.40
CA VAL A 342 -3.83 -1.28 2.95
C VAL A 342 -3.75 -1.78 4.39
N GLN A 343 -4.87 -1.77 5.12
CA GLN A 343 -4.87 -2.14 6.53
C GLN A 343 -4.77 -3.65 6.74
N ILE A 344 -3.98 -4.06 7.73
CA ILE A 344 -3.98 -5.46 8.19
C ILE A 344 -5.26 -5.69 9.01
N PRO A 345 -6.12 -6.66 8.66
CA PRO A 345 -7.34 -6.97 9.41
C PRO A 345 -7.08 -7.92 10.58
N VAL A 346 -8.07 -8.07 11.46
CA VAL A 346 -8.02 -9.09 12.50
C VAL A 346 -8.45 -10.44 11.91
N ASN A 347 -7.83 -11.51 12.37
CA ASN A 347 -8.29 -12.86 12.13
C ASN A 347 -9.53 -13.13 12.99
N LEU A 348 -10.71 -12.98 12.40
CA LEU A 348 -11.97 -13.21 13.11
C LEU A 348 -12.16 -14.69 13.52
N GLY A 349 -11.46 -15.63 12.89
CA GLY A 349 -11.51 -17.05 13.23
C GLY A 349 -10.65 -17.40 14.45
N ALA A 350 -9.48 -16.76 14.59
CA ALA A 350 -8.56 -16.99 15.71
C ALA A 350 -8.88 -16.13 16.96
N THR A 351 -9.59 -15.01 16.79
CA THR A 351 -9.88 -14.08 17.89
C THR A 351 -11.33 -14.12 18.35
N TYR A 352 -11.55 -13.98 19.66
CA TYR A 352 -12.87 -13.90 20.26
C TYR A 352 -13.07 -12.55 20.96
N ALA A 353 -14.11 -11.82 20.58
CA ALA A 353 -14.49 -10.58 21.24
C ALA A 353 -15.48 -10.86 22.38
N ASN A 354 -15.12 -10.49 23.60
CA ASN A 354 -15.93 -10.71 24.81
C ASN A 354 -16.49 -9.41 25.42
N ASN A 355 -16.29 -8.27 24.73
CA ASN A 355 -16.64 -6.93 25.21
C ASN A 355 -18.15 -6.83 25.51
N SER A 356 -18.49 -6.32 26.70
CA SER A 356 -19.88 -6.15 27.15
C SER A 356 -20.51 -4.83 26.71
N ARG A 357 -19.70 -3.90 26.20
CA ARG A 357 -20.12 -2.58 25.72
C ARG A 357 -19.53 -2.33 24.35
N CYS A 358 -20.28 -1.64 23.49
CA CYS A 358 -19.77 -1.19 22.20
C CYS A 358 -18.59 -0.27 22.46
N PRO A 359 -17.41 -0.52 21.85
CA PRO A 359 -16.27 0.32 22.10
C PRO A 359 -16.56 1.76 21.63
N CYS A 360 -17.35 1.97 20.56
CA CYS A 360 -17.54 3.29 19.93
C CYS A 360 -18.45 4.25 20.72
N CYS A 361 -19.48 3.73 21.39
CA CYS A 361 -20.50 4.56 22.06
C CYS A 361 -20.78 4.10 23.50
N THR A 362 -20.07 3.08 23.99
CA THR A 362 -20.22 2.48 25.32
C THR A 362 -21.59 1.86 25.63
N HIS A 363 -22.51 1.82 24.64
CA HIS A 363 -23.81 1.15 24.79
C HIS A 363 -23.63 -0.32 25.17
N SER A 364 -24.47 -0.77 26.11
CA SER A 364 -24.46 -2.16 26.57
C SER A 364 -24.82 -3.12 25.44
N LEU A 365 -23.99 -4.16 25.28
CA LEU A 365 -24.21 -5.31 24.43
C LEU A 365 -24.74 -6.51 25.23
N ALA A 366 -25.05 -6.34 26.53
CA ALA A 366 -25.56 -7.39 27.41
C ALA A 366 -26.80 -8.16 26.86
N PRO A 367 -27.74 -7.54 26.11
CA PRO A 367 -28.84 -8.29 25.51
C PRO A 367 -28.40 -9.34 24.45
N VAL A 368 -27.17 -9.26 23.95
CA VAL A 368 -26.59 -10.09 22.89
C VAL A 368 -25.89 -11.34 23.44
N LYS A 369 -25.39 -11.33 24.67
CA LYS A 369 -24.82 -12.56 25.30
C LYS A 369 -25.88 -13.62 25.59
N LEU A 370 -27.17 -13.26 25.57
CA LEU A 370 -28.27 -14.22 25.61
C LEU A 370 -28.54 -14.90 24.25
N SER A 371 -28.08 -14.35 23.11
CA SER A 371 -28.54 -14.76 21.77
C SER A 371 -27.74 -15.88 21.08
N LEU A 372 -26.82 -16.55 21.78
CA LEU A 372 -26.22 -17.81 21.27
C LEU A 372 -26.64 -19.02 22.10
N ALA A 373 -26.79 -18.88 23.42
CA ALA A 373 -27.25 -19.95 24.30
C ALA A 373 -28.80 -20.03 24.43
N MET A 374 -29.52 -18.89 24.42
CA MET A 374 -31.00 -18.89 24.51
C MET A 374 -31.73 -18.82 23.16
N ALA A 375 -31.04 -18.55 22.05
CA ALA A 375 -31.69 -18.60 20.73
C ALA A 375 -32.19 -20.02 20.39
N ALA A 376 -31.58 -21.06 20.94
CA ALA A 376 -32.06 -22.43 20.82
C ALA A 376 -33.31 -22.73 21.68
N SER A 377 -33.56 -21.99 22.76
CA SER A 377 -34.68 -22.23 23.69
C SER A 377 -35.84 -21.23 23.57
N ALA A 378 -35.62 -20.03 23.03
CA ALA A 378 -36.64 -18.98 22.93
C ALA A 378 -37.52 -19.04 21.67
N ILE A 379 -37.19 -19.86 20.67
CA ILE A 379 -38.04 -20.09 19.48
C ILE A 379 -39.38 -20.75 19.87
N ALA A 380 -39.49 -21.32 21.08
CA ALA A 380 -40.71 -21.94 21.55
C ALA A 380 -41.75 -20.97 22.13
N ASN A 381 -41.40 -19.76 22.61
CA ASN A 381 -42.37 -18.90 23.30
C ASN A 381 -42.10 -17.38 23.19
N ARG A 382 -42.96 -16.72 22.40
CA ARG A 382 -43.33 -15.27 22.40
C ARG A 382 -42.29 -14.21 21.94
N SER A 383 -42.60 -13.64 20.77
CA SER A 383 -42.47 -12.23 20.32
C SER A 383 -41.44 -11.32 21.01
N LEU A 384 -40.23 -11.23 20.43
CA LEU A 384 -39.27 -10.13 20.60
C LEU A 384 -39.10 -9.32 19.30
N ALA A 385 -40.21 -8.94 18.65
CA ALA A 385 -40.19 -8.30 17.34
C ALA A 385 -39.69 -6.83 17.31
N HIS A 386 -39.25 -6.24 18.44
CA HIS A 386 -38.95 -4.82 18.53
C HIS A 386 -37.56 -4.42 19.02
N ILE A 387 -36.64 -5.35 19.27
CA ILE A 387 -35.24 -4.99 19.53
C ILE A 387 -34.40 -5.40 18.33
N LYS A 388 -34.11 -4.44 17.42
CA LYS A 388 -33.17 -4.64 16.31
C LYS A 388 -31.76 -4.85 16.87
N MET A 389 -31.45 -6.08 17.24
CA MET A 389 -30.11 -6.48 17.71
C MET A 389 -29.28 -6.97 16.54
N ASP A 390 -28.78 -6.04 15.72
CA ASP A 390 -27.82 -6.36 14.66
C ASP A 390 -26.41 -5.95 15.07
N THR A 391 -25.87 -6.65 16.07
CA THR A 391 -24.47 -6.49 16.46
C THR A 391 -23.56 -7.25 15.52
N ARG A 392 -22.47 -6.63 15.12
CA ARG A 392 -21.48 -7.23 14.22
C ARG A 392 -20.09 -7.13 14.82
N ARG A 393 -19.20 -8.02 14.38
CA ARG A 393 -17.77 -7.87 14.63
C ARG A 393 -17.18 -6.97 13.55
N CYS A 394 -16.40 -5.98 13.98
CA CYS A 394 -15.67 -5.14 13.06
C CYS A 394 -14.52 -5.93 12.40
N TYR A 395 -14.43 -5.88 11.08
CA TYR A 395 -13.38 -6.50 10.26
C TYR A 395 -11.97 -6.04 10.65
N LEU A 396 -11.83 -4.75 10.95
CA LEU A 396 -10.54 -4.19 11.34
C LEU A 396 -10.23 -4.51 12.81
N CYS A 397 -10.91 -3.92 13.81
CA CYS A 397 -10.52 -4.09 15.21
C CYS A 397 -10.96 -5.40 15.90
N GLY A 398 -11.90 -6.15 15.32
CA GLY A 398 -12.40 -7.42 15.85
C GLY A 398 -13.49 -7.34 16.93
N TYR A 399 -13.67 -6.18 17.56
CA TYR A 399 -14.67 -5.97 18.62
C TYR A 399 -16.11 -6.08 18.12
N LEU A 400 -17.02 -6.46 19.02
CA LEU A 400 -18.46 -6.38 18.80
C LEU A 400 -18.93 -4.92 18.91
N VAL A 401 -19.74 -4.49 17.95
CA VAL A 401 -20.27 -3.12 17.86
C VAL A 401 -21.78 -3.11 17.67
N CYS A 402 -22.46 -2.11 18.23
CA CYS A 402 -23.90 -1.97 18.11
C CYS A 402 -24.29 -1.55 16.69
N ILE A 403 -25.58 -1.73 16.34
CA ILE A 403 -26.13 -1.44 15.03
C ILE A 403 -25.86 -0.01 14.55
N ASP A 404 -25.83 0.96 15.48
CA ASP A 404 -25.63 2.38 15.16
C ASP A 404 -24.15 2.75 14.97
N CYS A 405 -23.22 1.83 15.29
CA CYS A 405 -21.78 2.09 15.28
C CYS A 405 -21.02 1.27 14.24
N TRP A 406 -21.70 0.57 13.34
CA TRP A 406 -21.06 -0.10 12.21
C TRP A 406 -21.69 0.28 10.88
N THR A 407 -20.88 0.22 9.82
CA THR A 407 -21.31 0.41 8.44
C THR A 407 -20.74 -0.70 7.57
N ALA A 408 -21.49 -1.06 6.51
CA ALA A 408 -20.95 -1.90 5.45
C ALA A 408 -20.06 -1.02 4.56
N GLN A 409 -18.79 -1.40 4.44
CA GLN A 409 -17.81 -0.76 3.58
C GLN A 409 -17.32 -1.76 2.54
N HIS A 410 -16.61 -1.28 1.53
CA HIS A 410 -15.89 -2.14 0.60
C HIS A 410 -14.39 -1.99 0.82
N MET A 411 -13.64 -3.07 0.61
CA MET A 411 -12.19 -3.05 0.51
C MET A 411 -11.75 -3.60 -0.84
N GLU A 412 -10.66 -3.09 -1.38
CA GLU A 412 -9.99 -3.63 -2.56
C GLU A 412 -8.68 -4.29 -2.13
N SER A 413 -8.50 -5.58 -2.44
CA SER A 413 -7.26 -6.26 -2.13
C SER A 413 -6.11 -5.86 -3.06
N CYS A 414 -4.89 -6.25 -2.72
CA CYS A 414 -3.73 -6.09 -3.61
C CYS A 414 -3.89 -6.80 -4.96
N ALA A 415 -4.77 -7.80 -5.08
CA ALA A 415 -5.10 -8.47 -6.33
C ALA A 415 -6.27 -7.79 -7.09
N GLY A 416 -6.74 -6.61 -6.64
CA GLY A 416 -7.87 -5.89 -7.24
C GLY A 416 -9.24 -6.48 -6.92
N ARG A 417 -9.33 -7.52 -6.09
CA ARG A 417 -10.62 -8.12 -5.69
C ARG A 417 -11.32 -7.21 -4.68
N VAL A 418 -12.60 -6.96 -4.90
CA VAL A 418 -13.42 -6.14 -4.01
C VAL A 418 -14.27 -7.02 -3.10
N ALA A 419 -14.22 -6.76 -1.79
CA ALA A 419 -15.01 -7.46 -0.79
C ALA A 419 -15.81 -6.48 0.07
N ALA A 420 -17.02 -6.87 0.48
CA ALA A 420 -17.80 -6.14 1.46
C ALA A 420 -17.33 -6.51 2.88
N ILE A 421 -17.12 -5.51 3.72
CA ILE A 421 -16.63 -5.64 5.09
C ILE A 421 -17.51 -4.85 6.06
N VAL A 422 -17.55 -5.30 7.31
CA VAL A 422 -18.20 -4.54 8.39
C VAL A 422 -17.15 -3.74 9.14
N VAL A 423 -17.29 -2.43 9.20
CA VAL A 423 -16.33 -1.55 9.86
C VAL A 423 -17.06 -0.67 10.87
N CYS A 424 -16.49 -0.54 12.07
CA CYS A 424 -17.05 0.35 13.08
C CYS A 424 -16.71 1.81 12.79
N VAL A 425 -17.51 2.74 13.30
CA VAL A 425 -17.32 4.18 13.11
C VAL A 425 -15.90 4.63 13.51
N ARG A 426 -15.36 4.08 14.60
CA ARG A 426 -14.02 4.41 15.07
C ARG A 426 -12.92 3.93 14.12
N CYS A 427 -13.01 2.69 13.64
CA CYS A 427 -12.08 2.17 12.64
C CYS A 427 -12.14 2.98 11.35
N ASN A 428 -13.33 3.42 10.93
CA ASN A 428 -13.44 4.27 9.75
C ASN A 428 -12.67 5.58 9.94
N VAL A 429 -12.90 6.31 11.04
CA VAL A 429 -12.20 7.57 11.34
C VAL A 429 -10.68 7.38 11.42
N ASN A 430 -10.20 6.32 12.07
CA ASN A 430 -8.78 6.03 12.18
C ASN A 430 -8.13 5.73 10.82
N VAL A 431 -8.81 4.97 9.95
CA VAL A 431 -8.33 4.73 8.57
C VAL A 431 -8.26 6.02 7.77
N GLN A 432 -9.20 6.95 7.94
CA GLN A 432 -9.11 8.24 7.23
C GLN A 432 -8.00 9.17 7.75
N ALA A 433 -7.48 8.94 8.96
CA ALA A 433 -6.47 9.79 9.58
C ALA A 433 -5.02 9.40 9.23
N CYS A 434 -4.82 8.22 8.64
CA CYS A 434 -3.53 7.77 8.15
C CYS A 434 -3.07 8.54 6.90
N GLU A 435 -1.78 8.49 6.60
CA GLU A 435 -1.17 9.04 5.39
C GLU A 435 -0.93 7.92 4.36
N TYR A 436 -1.34 8.13 3.11
CA TYR A 436 -1.29 7.16 2.04
C TYR A 436 -0.50 7.63 0.80
N SER A 437 0.08 8.84 0.79
CA SER A 437 0.76 9.35 -0.43
C SER A 437 1.82 8.38 -0.96
N GLU A 438 2.68 7.86 -0.09
CA GLU A 438 3.76 6.94 -0.46
C GLU A 438 3.26 5.57 -0.90
N VAL A 439 2.14 5.11 -0.33
CA VAL A 439 1.50 3.85 -0.74
C VAL A 439 1.08 3.91 -2.21
N PHE A 440 0.63 5.08 -2.66
CA PHE A 440 0.11 5.32 -4.01
C PHE A 440 1.04 6.17 -4.89
N ALA A 441 2.28 6.39 -4.47
CA ALA A 441 3.26 7.20 -5.19
C ALA A 441 3.79 6.49 -6.45
N GLY A 442 4.28 7.29 -7.40
CA GLY A 442 4.93 6.79 -8.61
C GLY A 442 3.98 6.23 -9.67
N THR A 443 4.58 5.65 -10.71
CA THR A 443 3.89 4.90 -11.76
C THR A 443 3.28 3.62 -11.21
N ALA A 444 2.32 3.03 -11.93
CA ALA A 444 1.74 1.76 -11.49
C ALA A 444 2.75 0.60 -11.42
N LYS A 445 3.82 0.62 -12.24
CA LYS A 445 4.92 -0.37 -12.15
C LYS A 445 5.74 -0.19 -10.88
N GLU A 446 5.96 1.05 -10.44
CA GLU A 446 6.61 1.33 -9.16
C GLU A 446 5.70 0.91 -8.01
N ARG A 447 4.42 1.29 -8.06
CA ARG A 447 3.41 0.88 -7.06
C ARG A 447 3.32 -0.63 -6.88
N GLU A 448 3.41 -1.39 -7.96
CA GLU A 448 3.34 -2.86 -7.92
C GLU A 448 4.46 -3.46 -7.05
N LYS A 449 5.67 -2.88 -7.07
CA LYS A 449 6.80 -3.36 -6.28
C LYS A 449 6.54 -3.29 -4.78
N HIS A 450 5.81 -2.27 -4.32
CA HIS A 450 5.48 -2.05 -2.92
C HIS A 450 3.99 -2.27 -2.62
N ARG A 451 3.27 -3.01 -3.48
CA ARG A 451 1.85 -3.35 -3.26
C ARG A 451 1.71 -4.61 -2.41
N GLY A 452 0.72 -4.58 -1.53
CA GLY A 452 0.29 -5.72 -0.74
C GLY A 452 0.95 -5.79 0.63
N PRO A 453 0.85 -6.93 1.31
CA PRO A 453 1.47 -7.08 2.62
C PRO A 453 2.99 -7.32 2.51
N PRO A 454 3.74 -7.03 3.59
CA PRO A 454 5.12 -7.44 3.74
C PRO A 454 5.31 -8.95 3.55
N ARG A 455 6.39 -9.35 2.87
CA ARG A 455 6.64 -10.74 2.50
C ARG A 455 8.13 -11.06 2.46
N VAL A 456 8.44 -12.33 2.62
CA VAL A 456 9.78 -12.87 2.33
C VAL A 456 9.78 -13.34 0.88
N VAL A 457 10.87 -13.06 0.15
CA VAL A 457 11.03 -13.43 -1.26
C VAL A 457 12.30 -14.26 -1.49
N GLU A 458 12.38 -14.87 -2.67
CA GLU A 458 13.58 -15.60 -3.10
C GLU A 458 14.81 -14.70 -3.23
N ASP A 459 15.98 -15.26 -2.95
CA ASP A 459 17.25 -14.55 -3.05
C ASP A 459 17.59 -14.31 -4.53
N MET A 460 17.71 -13.04 -4.94
CA MET A 460 18.11 -12.65 -6.29
C MET A 460 19.43 -11.88 -6.21
N ASN A 461 20.56 -12.57 -6.42
CA ASN A 461 21.93 -12.00 -6.37
C ASN A 461 22.41 -11.47 -5.00
N ASP A 462 22.11 -12.18 -3.91
CA ASP A 462 22.52 -11.81 -2.53
C ASP A 462 24.02 -11.99 -2.22
N THR A 463 24.84 -12.44 -3.18
CA THR A 463 26.31 -12.49 -3.05
C THR A 463 26.88 -11.11 -2.66
N SER A 464 26.22 -10.03 -3.09
CA SER A 464 26.59 -8.66 -2.71
C SER A 464 26.43 -8.38 -1.21
N VAL A 465 25.35 -8.86 -0.58
CA VAL A 465 25.08 -8.64 0.86
C VAL A 465 26.11 -9.35 1.72
N VAL A 466 26.46 -10.60 1.39
CA VAL A 466 27.48 -11.34 2.14
C VAL A 466 28.83 -10.65 2.07
N SER A 467 29.25 -10.20 0.88
CA SER A 467 30.50 -9.43 0.73
C SER A 467 30.47 -8.18 1.61
N LEU A 468 29.38 -7.40 1.59
CA LEU A 468 29.25 -6.19 2.41
C LEU A 468 29.40 -6.45 3.91
N LEU A 469 28.90 -7.58 4.41
CA LEU A 469 29.02 -7.95 5.83
C LEU A 469 30.46 -8.36 6.18
N VAL A 470 31.10 -9.16 5.33
CA VAL A 470 32.50 -9.61 5.53
C VAL A 470 33.47 -8.43 5.42
N ASP A 471 33.28 -7.55 4.44
CA ASP A 471 34.07 -6.34 4.26
C ASP A 471 33.95 -5.41 5.47
N PHE A 472 32.73 -5.26 6.01
CA PHE A 472 32.50 -4.47 7.22
C PHE A 472 33.22 -5.04 8.44
N LEU A 473 33.12 -6.35 8.69
CA LEU A 473 33.81 -7.00 9.82
C LEU A 473 35.33 -6.90 9.67
N SER A 474 35.85 -7.13 8.47
CA SER A 474 37.28 -7.02 8.16
C SER A 474 37.79 -5.60 8.37
N ALA A 475 37.08 -4.59 7.84
CA ALA A 475 37.43 -3.19 8.02
C ALA A 475 37.35 -2.76 9.49
N SER A 476 36.35 -3.25 10.23
CA SER A 476 36.19 -2.94 11.66
C SER A 476 37.35 -3.52 12.50
N LEU A 477 37.81 -4.73 12.16
CA LEU A 477 38.96 -5.34 12.83
C LEU A 477 40.27 -4.59 12.54
N LEU A 478 40.46 -4.12 11.31
CA LEU A 478 41.66 -3.36 10.90
C LEU A 478 41.70 -1.94 11.45
N ASN A 479 40.53 -1.30 11.61
CA ASN A 479 40.44 0.10 12.04
C ASN A 479 40.38 0.29 13.55
N THR A 480 40.13 -0.78 14.31
CA THR A 480 40.11 -0.74 15.78
C THR A 480 41.49 -1.09 16.36
N THR A 481 41.84 -0.48 17.49
CA THR A 481 43.15 -0.72 18.11
C THR A 481 43.11 -2.02 18.91
N SER A 482 44.08 -2.92 18.69
CA SER A 482 44.15 -4.18 19.45
C SER A 482 44.16 -3.92 20.96
N GLY A 483 43.24 -4.59 21.67
CA GLY A 483 43.04 -4.40 23.11
C GLY A 483 42.01 -3.33 23.49
N SER A 484 41.44 -2.58 22.54
CA SER A 484 40.31 -1.69 22.81
C SER A 484 39.02 -2.49 23.04
N ALA A 485 38.02 -1.84 23.67
CA ALA A 485 36.68 -2.41 23.83
C ALA A 485 36.02 -2.67 22.47
N GLU A 486 36.21 -1.75 21.50
CA GLU A 486 35.66 -1.93 20.16
C GLU A 486 36.29 -3.11 19.42
N HIS A 487 37.62 -3.29 19.50
CA HIS A 487 38.29 -4.43 18.87
C HIS A 487 37.84 -5.75 19.51
N SER A 488 37.70 -5.79 20.84
CA SER A 488 37.22 -6.96 21.57
C SER A 488 35.77 -7.31 21.20
N ALA A 489 34.92 -6.30 21.01
CA ALA A 489 33.55 -6.47 20.56
C ALA A 489 33.45 -7.07 19.15
N VAL A 490 34.24 -6.56 18.20
CA VAL A 490 34.29 -7.10 16.82
C VAL A 490 34.74 -8.56 16.84
N VAL A 491 35.80 -8.88 17.59
CA VAL A 491 36.30 -10.26 17.77
C VAL A 491 35.23 -11.17 18.38
N ALA A 492 34.53 -10.71 19.42
CA ALA A 492 33.48 -11.47 20.07
C ALA A 492 32.30 -11.75 19.12
N VAL A 493 31.89 -10.78 18.30
CA VAL A 493 30.83 -10.97 17.29
C VAL A 493 31.25 -11.98 16.24
N ILE A 494 32.47 -11.91 15.71
CA ILE A 494 32.98 -12.88 14.73
C ILE A 494 32.99 -14.29 15.32
N ARG A 495 33.46 -14.44 16.56
CA ARG A 495 33.47 -15.73 17.25
C ARG A 495 32.06 -16.29 17.43
N MET A 496 31.12 -15.49 17.92
CA MET A 496 29.72 -15.90 18.10
C MET A 496 29.04 -16.28 16.77
N LEU A 497 29.37 -15.59 15.67
CA LEU A 497 28.86 -15.96 14.34
C LEU A 497 29.31 -17.37 13.94
N LEU A 498 30.57 -17.73 14.21
CA LEU A 498 31.13 -19.05 13.93
C LEU A 498 30.61 -20.14 14.89
N GLU A 499 30.59 -19.87 16.19
CA GLU A 499 30.15 -20.83 17.24
C GLU A 499 28.65 -21.16 17.18
N SER A 500 27.81 -20.17 16.83
CA SER A 500 26.35 -20.38 16.69
C SER A 500 25.95 -21.39 15.61
N ASN A 501 26.93 -21.91 14.85
CA ASN A 501 26.76 -22.97 13.88
C ASN A 501 26.93 -24.39 14.45
N GLU A 502 27.74 -24.58 15.48
CA GLU A 502 28.07 -25.93 16.00
C GLU A 502 26.98 -26.46 16.95
N SER A 503 26.23 -25.57 17.61
CA SER A 503 25.15 -25.93 18.53
C SER A 503 23.87 -26.47 17.89
N GLU A 504 23.80 -26.59 16.55
CA GLU A 504 22.68 -27.27 15.87
C GLU A 504 22.97 -28.75 15.58
N LEU A 505 24.17 -29.26 15.93
CA LEU A 505 24.56 -30.65 15.64
C LEU A 505 25.06 -31.49 16.83
N GLU A 506 25.20 -30.97 18.05
CA GLU A 506 25.59 -31.79 19.20
C GLU A 506 24.80 -31.41 20.47
N ASP A 507 23.61 -32.00 20.61
CA ASP A 507 23.04 -32.29 21.93
C ASP A 507 23.77 -33.53 22.48
N ASP A 508 24.95 -33.36 23.08
CA ASP A 508 25.38 -34.28 24.12
C ASP A 508 26.40 -33.68 25.10
N ASP A 509 26.20 -34.07 26.35
CA ASP A 509 27.01 -33.92 27.56
C ASP A 509 27.18 -32.56 28.25
N ASN A 510 26.48 -32.50 29.40
CA ASN A 510 26.91 -31.82 30.61
C ASN A 510 28.40 -32.07 30.87
N SER A 511 29.18 -31.00 30.91
CA SER A 511 30.27 -30.91 31.87
C SER A 511 30.16 -29.58 32.61
N ASP A 512 29.94 -29.69 33.92
CA ASP A 512 30.32 -28.67 34.88
C ASP A 512 31.84 -28.46 34.72
N ASP A 513 32.25 -27.44 33.96
CA ASP A 513 33.65 -27.02 33.90
C ASP A 513 33.77 -25.56 34.36
N ASP A 514 34.18 -25.42 35.62
CA ASP A 514 34.81 -24.22 36.16
C ASP A 514 36.13 -23.98 35.40
N SER A 515 36.06 -23.33 34.24
CA SER A 515 37.25 -22.93 33.50
C SER A 515 37.18 -21.47 33.07
N VAL A 516 38.01 -20.68 33.77
CA VAL A 516 38.84 -19.55 33.32
C VAL A 516 38.32 -18.76 32.11
N GLY A 517 38.14 -17.45 32.33
CA GLY A 517 37.71 -16.48 31.31
C GLY A 517 38.42 -16.64 29.96
N PRO A 518 37.78 -16.22 28.85
CA PRO A 518 38.18 -16.60 27.50
C PRO A 518 39.64 -16.21 27.27
N SER A 519 40.52 -17.20 27.25
CA SER A 519 41.88 -17.02 26.78
C SER A 519 41.77 -16.47 25.36
N ILE A 520 42.40 -15.32 25.12
CA ILE A 520 42.40 -14.64 23.83
C ILE A 520 43.28 -15.47 22.89
N GLU A 521 42.75 -16.59 22.38
CA GLU A 521 43.34 -17.19 21.20
C GLU A 521 43.17 -16.21 20.04
N PRO A 522 44.26 -15.88 19.31
CA PRO A 522 44.18 -14.98 18.17
C PRO A 522 43.23 -15.56 17.12
N LEU A 523 42.38 -14.72 16.52
CA LEU A 523 41.56 -15.13 15.38
C LEU A 523 42.48 -15.80 14.35
N GLY A 524 42.17 -17.04 13.97
CA GLY A 524 42.88 -17.71 12.89
C GLY A 524 42.80 -16.91 11.59
N ASN A 525 43.83 -17.00 10.76
CA ASN A 525 43.92 -16.25 9.50
C ASN A 525 42.72 -16.48 8.55
N ASP A 526 41.98 -17.58 8.73
CA ASP A 526 40.85 -17.97 7.88
C ASP A 526 39.47 -17.55 8.44
N ALA A 527 39.41 -16.83 9.56
CA ALA A 527 38.14 -16.49 10.23
C ALA A 527 37.13 -15.77 9.30
N MET A 528 37.57 -14.82 8.47
CA MET A 528 36.69 -14.11 7.53
C MET A 528 36.21 -15.00 6.39
N ASN A 529 37.07 -15.91 5.90
CA ASN A 529 36.67 -16.90 4.90
C ASN A 529 35.60 -17.83 5.45
N ASN A 530 35.71 -18.24 6.71
CA ASN A 530 34.72 -19.07 7.39
C ASN A 530 33.40 -18.32 7.59
N VAL A 531 33.42 -17.04 7.99
CA VAL A 531 32.22 -16.21 8.06
C VAL A 531 31.57 -16.05 6.68
N GLN A 532 32.37 -15.83 5.64
CA GLN A 532 31.87 -15.73 4.27
C GLN A 532 31.19 -17.02 3.83
N MET A 533 31.82 -18.18 4.08
CA MET A 533 31.23 -19.48 3.78
C MET A 533 29.91 -19.67 4.52
N LEU A 534 29.90 -19.41 5.83
CA LEU A 534 28.72 -19.54 6.68
C LEU A 534 27.54 -18.71 6.18
N LEU A 535 27.78 -17.43 5.86
CA LEU A 535 26.73 -16.52 5.37
C LEU A 535 26.34 -16.80 3.91
N SER A 536 27.16 -17.57 3.18
CA SER A 536 26.90 -17.96 1.79
C SER A 536 26.21 -19.31 1.65
N ASP A 537 26.14 -20.09 2.72
CA ASP A 537 25.72 -21.48 2.68
C ASP A 537 24.21 -21.63 2.47
N GLU A 538 23.83 -22.21 1.34
CA GLU A 538 22.44 -22.47 0.97
C GLU A 538 21.79 -23.56 1.83
N GLU A 539 22.55 -24.49 2.41
CA GLU A 539 21.99 -25.54 3.29
C GLU A 539 21.39 -24.95 4.58
N HIS A 540 21.87 -23.76 4.99
CA HIS A 540 21.45 -23.07 6.20
C HIS A 540 20.39 -21.98 5.94
N VAL A 541 20.02 -21.73 4.67
CA VAL A 541 18.93 -20.81 4.33
C VAL A 541 17.61 -21.57 4.39
N LEU A 542 16.70 -21.13 5.27
CA LEU A 542 15.39 -21.74 5.42
C LEU A 542 14.61 -21.71 4.08
N PRO A 543 13.84 -22.77 3.77
CA PRO A 543 12.88 -22.75 2.67
C PRO A 543 11.87 -21.60 2.82
N LEU A 544 11.38 -21.07 1.69
CA LEU A 544 10.52 -19.87 1.67
C LEU A 544 9.25 -20.02 2.51
N ASP A 545 8.64 -21.20 2.52
CA ASP A 545 7.41 -21.53 3.24
C ASP A 545 7.58 -21.52 4.77
N VAL A 546 8.82 -21.66 5.25
CA VAL A 546 9.18 -21.60 6.68
C VAL A 546 9.40 -20.16 7.14
N CYS A 547 9.76 -19.25 6.23
CA CYS A 547 10.01 -17.83 6.51
C CYS A 547 8.70 -17.05 6.69
N LYS A 548 8.09 -17.20 7.86
CA LYS A 548 6.81 -16.57 8.22
C LYS A 548 7.00 -15.19 8.85
N LEU A 549 6.09 -14.28 8.55
CA LEU A 549 5.96 -12.99 9.22
C LEU A 549 4.68 -12.97 10.06
N ALA A 550 4.74 -12.43 11.27
CA ALA A 550 3.63 -12.41 12.24
C ALA A 550 2.38 -11.66 11.75
N ASN A 551 2.51 -10.83 10.71
CA ASN A 551 1.44 -9.98 10.20
C ASN A 551 1.35 -10.02 8.66
N SER A 552 1.67 -11.16 8.04
CA SER A 552 1.65 -11.33 6.58
C SER A 552 0.25 -11.09 5.98
N ASP A 553 -0.82 -11.49 6.64
CA ASP A 553 -2.18 -11.36 6.07
C ASP A 553 -3.20 -10.84 7.07
N GLN A 554 -3.14 -11.33 8.30
CA GLN A 554 -4.07 -10.98 9.38
C GLN A 554 -3.30 -10.93 10.70
N ARG A 555 -3.91 -10.34 11.72
CA ARG A 555 -3.39 -10.38 13.09
C ARG A 555 -4.32 -11.16 14.01
N ASP A 556 -3.74 -11.83 15.00
CA ASP A 556 -4.47 -12.66 15.94
C ASP A 556 -4.79 -11.95 17.27
N TYR A 557 -4.90 -10.63 17.25
CA TYR A 557 -5.30 -9.82 18.42
C TYR A 557 -6.26 -8.68 18.07
N LEU A 558 -7.08 -8.31 19.05
CA LEU A 558 -8.01 -7.19 18.96
C LEU A 558 -7.26 -5.85 19.04
N LEU A 559 -7.78 -4.82 18.38
CA LEU A 559 -7.13 -3.49 18.35
C LEU A 559 -8.00 -2.43 19.03
N GLY A 560 -7.54 -1.89 20.15
CA GLY A 560 -8.20 -0.80 20.86
C GLY A 560 -7.85 0.55 20.24
N LEU A 561 -8.50 0.92 19.13
CA LEU A 561 -8.26 2.22 18.50
C LEU A 561 -8.78 3.40 19.35
N PRO A 562 -8.14 4.57 19.28
CA PRO A 562 -8.55 5.77 20.01
C PRO A 562 -9.78 6.45 19.39
N ASP A 563 -10.44 7.29 20.19
CA ASP A 563 -11.56 8.13 19.74
C ASP A 563 -11.10 9.23 18.79
N ASP A 564 -9.99 9.91 19.11
CA ASP A 564 -9.36 10.90 18.21
C ASP A 564 -7.97 10.40 17.75
N PRO A 565 -7.85 9.92 16.50
CA PRO A 565 -6.58 9.44 15.96
C PRO A 565 -5.56 10.55 15.68
N ASN A 566 -5.94 11.83 15.78
CA ASN A 566 -5.00 12.94 15.55
C ASN A 566 -4.21 13.29 16.82
N THR A 567 -4.77 13.02 17.99
CA THR A 567 -4.17 13.36 19.30
C THR A 567 -3.69 12.13 20.05
N ASP A 568 -4.37 11.00 19.90
CA ASP A 568 -4.13 9.81 20.68
C ASP A 568 -3.56 8.66 19.84
N VAL A 569 -3.00 7.67 20.52
CA VAL A 569 -2.49 6.43 19.91
C VAL A 569 -3.40 5.25 20.28
N PRO A 570 -3.42 4.18 19.47
CA PRO A 570 -4.08 2.93 19.85
C PRO A 570 -3.61 2.42 21.21
N HIS A 571 -4.54 1.87 21.99
CA HIS A 571 -4.19 1.09 23.16
C HIS A 571 -3.31 -0.07 22.75
N PHE A 572 -2.20 -0.22 23.47
CA PHE A 572 -1.27 -1.31 23.21
C PHE A 572 -1.91 -2.67 23.50
N PRO A 573 -1.76 -3.66 22.60
CA PRO A 573 -2.23 -5.01 22.86
C PRO A 573 -1.40 -5.67 23.98
N VAL A 574 -1.90 -6.70 24.64
CA VAL A 574 -1.14 -7.43 25.67
C VAL A 574 -1.12 -8.91 25.29
N PRO A 575 0.05 -9.55 25.14
CA PRO A 575 0.16 -10.98 24.85
C PRO A 575 -0.54 -11.82 25.92
N SER A 576 -1.09 -12.97 25.53
CA SER A 576 -1.74 -13.90 26.47
C SER A 576 -0.77 -14.47 27.51
N ASN A 577 0.52 -14.54 27.19
CA ASN A 577 1.61 -15.03 28.03
C ASN A 577 2.39 -13.89 28.73
N GLU A 578 1.84 -12.67 28.82
CA GLU A 578 2.54 -11.50 29.38
C GLU A 578 3.15 -11.74 30.77
N ALA A 579 2.43 -12.43 31.66
CA ALA A 579 2.95 -12.74 32.99
C ALA A 579 4.21 -13.63 32.92
N ALA A 580 4.16 -14.70 32.12
CA ALA A 580 5.29 -15.60 31.93
C ALA A 580 6.50 -14.88 31.29
N ARG A 581 6.24 -13.99 30.31
CA ARG A 581 7.25 -13.14 29.67
C ARG A 581 7.98 -12.25 30.67
N ILE A 582 7.22 -11.52 31.49
CA ILE A 582 7.79 -10.64 32.50
C ILE A 582 8.59 -11.44 33.53
N THR A 583 8.11 -12.60 33.94
CA THR A 583 8.84 -13.48 34.86
C THR A 583 10.14 -13.97 34.22
N ALA A 584 10.10 -14.49 32.99
CA ALA A 584 11.30 -14.94 32.28
C ALA A 584 12.35 -13.82 32.12
N ALA A 585 11.93 -12.61 31.74
CA ALA A 585 12.82 -11.45 31.63
C ALA A 585 13.44 -11.02 32.97
N LYS A 586 12.76 -11.26 34.09
CA LYS A 586 13.30 -11.02 35.45
C LYS A 586 14.25 -12.13 35.88
N THR A 587 13.88 -13.39 35.68
CA THR A 587 14.71 -14.55 36.06
C THR A 587 16.04 -14.56 35.30
N THR A 588 16.01 -14.15 34.04
CA THR A 588 17.21 -13.94 33.21
C THR A 588 17.94 -12.62 33.48
N ARG A 589 17.42 -11.77 34.37
CA ARG A 589 17.93 -10.44 34.74
C ARG A 589 18.03 -9.44 33.58
N LEU A 590 17.38 -9.72 32.45
CA LEU A 590 17.37 -8.82 31.30
C LEU A 590 16.71 -7.49 31.61
N LEU A 591 15.67 -7.47 32.45
CA LEU A 591 15.05 -6.20 32.88
C LEU A 591 15.96 -5.37 33.80
N GLU A 592 16.84 -6.01 34.57
CA GLU A 592 17.81 -5.31 35.41
C GLU A 592 18.88 -4.66 34.52
N LEU A 593 19.47 -5.43 33.61
CA LEU A 593 20.41 -4.93 32.60
C LEU A 593 19.81 -3.77 31.78
N ALA A 594 18.56 -3.91 31.34
CA ALA A 594 17.86 -2.88 30.59
C ALA A 594 17.70 -1.58 31.38
N ASN A 595 17.41 -1.65 32.67
CA ASN A 595 17.35 -0.47 33.53
C ASN A 595 18.73 0.16 33.77
N CYS A 596 19.82 -0.62 33.83
CA CYS A 596 21.17 -0.07 33.95
C CYS A 596 21.61 0.67 32.67
N ILE A 597 21.23 0.16 31.49
CA ILE A 597 21.65 0.74 30.19
C ILE A 597 20.76 1.92 29.78
N ALA A 598 19.44 1.79 29.99
CA ALA A 598 18.43 2.76 29.63
C ALA A 598 17.40 2.88 30.78
N PRO A 599 17.70 3.66 31.83
CA PRO A 599 16.85 3.76 33.00
C PRO A 599 15.56 4.54 32.71
N GLU A 600 14.44 4.13 33.34
CA GLU A 600 13.16 4.86 33.22
C GLU A 600 13.23 6.29 33.79
N VAL A 601 14.05 6.47 34.82
CA VAL A 601 14.32 7.76 35.45
C VAL A 601 15.81 8.02 35.30
N PRO A 602 16.24 9.14 34.68
CA PRO A 602 17.65 9.46 34.57
C PRO A 602 18.30 9.42 35.96
N PRO A 603 19.47 8.78 36.11
CA PRO A 603 20.19 8.78 37.37
C PRO A 603 20.47 10.23 37.78
N GLY A 604 20.45 10.51 39.09
CA GLY A 604 20.93 11.79 39.64
C GLY A 604 22.45 11.93 39.44
N ASP A 605 23.11 12.79 40.23
CA ASP A 605 24.57 13.03 40.14
C ASP A 605 25.47 11.79 40.48
N VAL A 606 24.92 10.58 40.51
CA VAL A 606 25.65 9.33 40.77
C VAL A 606 26.13 8.76 39.43
N ILE A 607 27.45 8.67 39.27
CA ILE A 607 28.09 8.05 38.11
C ILE A 607 27.97 6.52 38.25
N GLU A 608 26.89 5.95 37.70
CA GLU A 608 26.83 4.50 37.48
C GLU A 608 27.66 4.14 36.24
N VAL A 609 28.52 3.12 36.37
CA VAL A 609 29.30 2.60 35.23
C VAL A 609 28.34 1.88 34.30
N LYS A 610 28.06 2.48 33.14
CA LYS A 610 27.20 1.88 32.11
C LYS A 610 27.83 0.58 31.60
N PRO A 611 27.07 -0.54 31.50
CA PRO A 611 27.56 -1.75 30.86
C PRO A 611 28.04 -1.49 29.43
N ASP A 612 29.09 -2.17 29.02
CA ASP A 612 29.63 -2.10 27.66
C ASP A 612 28.62 -2.61 26.62
N THR A 613 28.36 -1.84 25.56
CA THR A 613 27.39 -2.14 24.49
C THR A 613 28.01 -2.25 23.10
N HIS A 614 29.33 -2.17 22.96
CA HIS A 614 29.98 -2.14 21.64
C HIS A 614 29.69 -3.40 20.80
N ASP A 615 29.53 -4.57 21.41
CA ASP A 615 29.15 -5.80 20.69
C ASP A 615 27.74 -5.71 20.09
N LEU A 616 26.77 -5.19 20.84
CA LEU A 616 25.41 -4.93 20.39
C LEU A 616 25.36 -3.84 19.30
N GLU A 617 26.24 -2.84 19.37
CA GLU A 617 26.38 -1.81 18.34
C GLU A 617 26.93 -2.38 17.02
N VAL A 618 27.93 -3.26 17.09
CA VAL A 618 28.43 -4.00 15.92
C VAL A 618 27.32 -4.85 15.31
N LEU A 619 26.48 -5.52 16.12
CA LEU A 619 25.31 -6.23 15.61
C LEU A 619 24.33 -5.30 14.90
N CYS A 620 24.02 -4.12 15.46
CA CYS A 620 23.16 -3.13 14.81
C CYS A 620 23.72 -2.70 13.45
N GLN A 621 25.04 -2.53 13.34
CA GLN A 621 25.72 -2.20 12.08
C GLN A 621 25.67 -3.35 11.06
N LEU A 622 25.74 -4.61 11.51
CA LEU A 622 25.52 -5.76 10.63
C LEU A 622 24.07 -5.79 10.14
N ALA A 623 23.10 -5.61 11.04
CA ALA A 623 21.68 -5.70 10.73
C ALA A 623 21.24 -4.68 9.65
N VAL A 624 21.65 -3.41 9.77
CA VAL A 624 21.35 -2.39 8.74
C VAL A 624 21.89 -2.76 7.36
N ARG A 625 23.10 -3.37 7.30
CA ARG A 625 23.72 -3.82 6.05
C ARG A 625 23.08 -5.09 5.50
N THR A 626 22.60 -5.97 6.37
CA THR A 626 21.88 -7.19 5.97
C THR A 626 20.60 -6.81 5.22
N VAL A 627 19.73 -6.00 5.82
CA VAL A 627 18.42 -5.68 5.21
C VAL A 627 18.41 -4.43 4.34
N GLY A 628 19.48 -3.62 4.35
CA GLY A 628 19.55 -2.37 3.60
C GLY A 628 18.73 -1.23 4.19
N PHE A 629 18.56 -1.22 5.52
CA PHE A 629 17.80 -0.20 6.24
C PHE A 629 18.74 0.87 6.83
N SER A 630 18.22 2.05 7.13
CA SER A 630 19.02 3.18 7.62
C SER A 630 19.45 3.03 9.08
N HIS A 631 18.60 2.46 9.93
CA HIS A 631 18.85 2.36 11.37
C HIS A 631 18.49 0.97 11.93
N ALA A 632 19.09 0.62 13.07
CA ALA A 632 18.75 -0.58 13.82
C ALA A 632 18.85 -0.31 15.33
N PHE A 633 18.13 -1.10 16.11
CA PHE A 633 18.19 -1.07 17.56
C PHE A 633 17.84 -2.42 18.18
N ILE A 634 18.34 -2.66 19.38
CA ILE A 634 18.04 -3.82 20.22
C ILE A 634 17.30 -3.30 21.45
N ALA A 635 16.11 -3.84 21.73
CA ALA A 635 15.30 -3.38 22.83
C ALA A 635 14.68 -4.53 23.63
N VAL A 636 14.56 -4.33 24.94
CA VAL A 636 13.83 -5.23 25.86
C VAL A 636 12.63 -4.47 26.42
N MET A 637 11.48 -5.13 26.47
CA MET A 637 10.25 -4.51 26.95
C MET A 637 9.89 -4.98 28.35
N CYS A 638 9.61 -4.03 29.24
CA CYS A 638 8.95 -4.32 30.51
C CYS A 638 7.41 -4.29 30.32
N ALA A 639 6.66 -4.14 31.41
CA ALA A 639 5.20 -4.06 31.32
C ALA A 639 4.72 -2.74 30.70
N LYS A 640 5.47 -1.65 30.89
CA LYS A 640 5.06 -0.27 30.57
C LYS A 640 5.97 0.45 29.57
N HIS A 641 7.25 0.06 29.49
CA HIS A 641 8.26 0.74 28.70
C HIS A 641 9.04 -0.24 27.83
N GLU A 642 9.60 0.29 26.77
CA GLU A 642 10.62 -0.31 25.94
C GLU A 642 11.95 0.38 26.23
N HIS A 643 12.97 -0.42 26.56
CA HIS A 643 14.32 0.04 26.88
C HIS A 643 15.22 -0.21 25.68
N PHE A 644 15.82 0.84 25.13
CA PHE A 644 16.77 0.75 24.01
C PHE A 644 18.16 0.44 24.57
N LEU A 645 18.66 -0.77 24.30
CA LEU A 645 19.92 -1.29 24.84
C LEU A 645 21.12 -0.97 23.94
N ALA A 646 20.87 -0.90 22.64
CA ALA A 646 21.83 -0.49 21.63
C ALA A 646 21.09 0.04 20.41
N GLU A 647 21.66 1.02 19.73
CA GLU A 647 21.00 1.74 18.66
C GLU A 647 22.01 2.38 17.71
N SER A 648 21.64 2.51 16.44
CA SER A 648 22.40 3.31 15.48
C SER A 648 21.84 4.72 15.28
N HIS A 649 20.69 5.05 15.89
CA HIS A 649 20.08 6.38 15.81
C HIS A 649 20.23 7.15 17.14
N PRO A 650 20.87 8.34 17.14
CA PRO A 650 21.21 9.05 18.37
C PRO A 650 20.00 9.51 19.20
N ALA A 651 18.85 9.77 18.56
CA ALA A 651 17.66 10.27 19.27
C ALA A 651 17.00 9.28 20.24
N ILE A 652 17.32 7.99 20.15
CA ILE A 652 16.81 6.96 21.08
C ILE A 652 17.91 6.41 22.00
N ALA A 653 19.12 6.97 21.92
CA ALA A 653 20.27 6.38 22.56
C ALA A 653 20.22 6.42 24.08
N GLY A 654 20.26 5.24 24.72
CA GLY A 654 20.10 5.09 26.16
C GLY A 654 18.77 5.62 26.71
N THR A 655 17.72 5.66 25.89
CA THR A 655 16.39 6.16 26.29
C THR A 655 15.39 5.04 26.53
N VAL A 656 14.23 5.40 27.09
CA VAL A 656 13.06 4.53 27.16
C VAL A 656 11.89 5.14 26.40
N ALA A 657 11.03 4.30 25.83
CA ALA A 657 9.77 4.73 25.23
C ALA A 657 8.59 4.06 25.95
N ALA A 658 7.50 4.80 26.15
CA ALA A 658 6.25 4.21 26.64
C ALA A 658 5.70 3.22 25.59
N ARG A 659 5.26 2.06 26.05
CA ARG A 659 4.93 0.91 25.22
C ARG A 659 3.81 1.19 24.20
N GLU A 660 2.87 2.06 24.51
CA GLU A 660 1.82 2.55 23.58
C GLU A 660 2.36 3.34 22.38
N HIS A 661 3.59 3.83 22.46
CA HIS A 661 4.22 4.64 21.43
C HIS A 661 5.23 3.86 20.58
N THR A 662 5.30 2.53 20.71
CA THR A 662 6.31 1.72 20.00
C THR A 662 5.72 0.68 19.06
N THR A 663 6.46 0.38 17.99
CA THR A 663 6.09 -0.67 17.03
C THR A 663 6.31 -2.06 17.62
N CYS A 664 7.34 -2.23 18.43
CA CYS A 664 7.78 -3.52 18.98
C CYS A 664 6.72 -4.17 19.87
N GLN A 665 5.87 -3.39 20.52
CA GLN A 665 4.66 -3.88 21.17
C GLN A 665 3.79 -4.74 20.22
N HIS A 666 3.55 -4.30 19.00
CA HIS A 666 2.73 -5.06 18.06
C HIS A 666 3.45 -6.33 17.58
N ALA A 667 4.80 -6.30 17.58
CA ALA A 667 5.64 -7.44 17.27
C ALA A 667 5.66 -8.50 18.40
N LEU A 668 5.62 -8.09 19.67
CA LEU A 668 5.54 -9.00 20.82
C LEU A 668 4.31 -9.91 20.83
N MET A 669 3.29 -9.62 20.02
CA MET A 669 2.07 -10.41 19.97
C MET A 669 2.24 -11.77 19.26
N GLY A 670 3.40 -12.05 18.68
CA GLY A 670 3.72 -13.32 18.04
C GLY A 670 5.18 -13.73 18.23
N SER A 671 5.50 -14.97 17.84
CA SER A 671 6.85 -15.56 17.88
C SER A 671 7.60 -15.43 16.55
N TYR A 672 6.96 -14.90 15.52
CA TYR A 672 7.57 -14.67 14.20
C TYR A 672 8.07 -13.23 14.06
N PRO A 673 9.05 -12.97 13.17
CA PRO A 673 9.43 -11.62 12.81
C PRO A 673 8.24 -10.79 12.34
N PHE A 674 8.26 -9.50 12.65
CA PHE A 674 7.19 -8.57 12.37
C PHE A 674 7.69 -7.49 11.43
N MET A 675 6.96 -7.22 10.35
CA MET A 675 7.39 -6.27 9.33
C MET A 675 6.25 -5.34 8.95
N VAL A 676 6.55 -4.06 8.73
CA VAL A 676 5.57 -3.05 8.32
C VAL A 676 6.19 -2.22 7.22
N ALA A 677 5.52 -2.15 6.06
CA ALA A 677 6.02 -1.44 4.89
C ALA A 677 5.71 0.07 4.90
N HIS A 678 4.60 0.45 5.52
CA HIS A 678 4.09 1.83 5.55
C HIS A 678 3.52 2.16 6.94
N HIS A 679 4.35 2.69 7.84
CA HIS A 679 3.93 3.08 9.19
C HIS A 679 2.92 4.22 9.17
N GLU A 680 3.14 5.18 8.28
CA GLU A 680 2.29 6.33 8.06
C GLU A 680 0.87 5.94 7.62
N ALA A 681 0.74 4.79 6.97
CA ALA A 681 -0.51 4.25 6.45
C ALA A 681 -1.18 3.22 7.37
N ASP A 682 -0.56 2.86 8.50
CA ASP A 682 -1.03 1.80 9.40
C ASP A 682 -1.74 2.38 10.62
N VAL A 683 -3.02 2.02 10.82
CA VAL A 683 -3.82 2.49 11.96
C VAL A 683 -3.22 2.15 13.33
N ARG A 684 -2.32 1.18 13.40
CA ARG A 684 -1.64 0.79 14.64
C ARG A 684 -0.53 1.78 15.03
N LEU A 685 0.05 2.49 14.06
CA LEU A 685 1.37 3.11 14.19
C LEU A 685 1.44 4.57 13.74
N HIS A 686 0.55 5.04 12.84
CA HIS A 686 0.69 6.34 12.18
C HIS A 686 0.85 7.54 13.13
N ASN A 687 0.25 7.47 14.33
CA ASN A 687 0.32 8.54 15.33
C ASN A 687 1.33 8.29 16.46
N ALA A 688 2.06 7.16 16.44
CA ALA A 688 3.03 6.82 17.47
C ALA A 688 4.18 7.83 17.53
N LYS A 689 4.59 8.22 18.75
CA LYS A 689 5.65 9.23 18.93
C LYS A 689 6.98 8.80 18.32
N THR A 690 7.36 7.53 18.51
CA THR A 690 8.60 6.97 17.96
C THR A 690 8.59 6.98 16.43
N THR A 691 7.45 6.69 15.80
CA THR A 691 7.27 6.80 14.34
C THR A 691 7.56 8.21 13.84
N LYS A 692 7.05 9.24 14.52
CA LYS A 692 7.30 10.65 14.14
C LYS A 692 8.74 11.09 14.44
N LEU A 693 9.28 10.71 15.60
CA LEU A 693 10.62 11.09 16.04
C LEU A 693 11.71 10.56 15.09
N LEU A 694 11.55 9.33 14.61
CA LEU A 694 12.53 8.65 13.76
C LEU A 694 12.15 8.69 12.27
N ASN A 695 11.06 9.37 11.92
CA ASN A 695 10.50 9.39 10.56
C ASN A 695 10.37 7.97 9.95
N ILE A 696 9.86 7.03 10.74
CA ILE A 696 9.77 5.61 10.36
C ILE A 696 8.70 5.48 9.28
N ARG A 697 9.07 4.86 8.15
CA ARG A 697 8.12 4.41 7.13
C ARG A 697 8.10 2.90 7.04
N SER A 698 9.24 2.24 7.18
CA SER A 698 9.32 0.79 7.26
C SER A 698 10.07 0.28 8.48
N TYR A 699 9.70 -0.92 8.90
CA TYR A 699 10.21 -1.60 10.10
C TYR A 699 10.29 -3.09 9.80
N VAL A 700 11.34 -3.72 10.30
CA VAL A 700 11.38 -5.17 10.51
C VAL A 700 11.94 -5.46 11.88
N GLY A 701 11.34 -6.38 12.63
CA GLY A 701 11.76 -6.73 13.98
C GLY A 701 11.78 -8.24 14.18
N PHE A 702 12.90 -8.75 14.68
CA PHE A 702 13.13 -10.15 14.99
C PHE A 702 13.05 -10.36 16.51
N PRO A 703 12.26 -11.34 16.99
CA PRO A 703 12.10 -11.62 18.41
C PRO A 703 13.43 -11.92 19.11
N LEU A 704 13.63 -11.33 20.29
CA LEU A 704 14.62 -11.76 21.28
C LEU A 704 13.93 -12.69 22.26
N THR A 705 14.28 -13.98 22.21
CA THR A 705 13.62 -15.03 22.97
C THR A 705 14.50 -15.55 24.09
N VAL A 706 13.89 -15.97 25.20
CA VAL A 706 14.58 -16.63 26.32
C VAL A 706 13.77 -17.83 26.82
N PRO A 707 14.40 -18.81 27.48
CA PRO A 707 13.68 -19.91 28.11
C PRO A 707 12.64 -19.40 29.12
N ALA A 708 11.45 -20.01 29.13
CA ALA A 708 10.48 -19.75 30.17
C ALA A 708 11.00 -20.22 31.55
N GLU A 709 10.44 -19.69 32.64
CA GLU A 709 10.82 -20.15 33.97
C GLU A 709 10.50 -21.64 34.17
N GLY A 710 11.50 -22.43 34.56
CA GLY A 710 11.36 -23.88 34.73
C GLY A 710 11.31 -24.67 33.41
N ALA A 711 11.57 -24.02 32.28
CA ALA A 711 11.66 -24.68 30.97
C ALA A 711 12.81 -25.70 30.94
N LYS A 712 12.54 -26.83 30.30
CA LYS A 712 13.55 -27.84 29.95
C LYS A 712 14.15 -27.52 28.58
N PRO A 713 15.32 -28.09 28.26
CA PRO A 713 15.85 -28.05 26.89
C PRO A 713 14.78 -28.54 25.89
N GLY A 714 14.49 -27.72 24.88
CA GLY A 714 13.47 -27.99 23.86
C GLY A 714 12.07 -27.42 24.11
N ASP A 715 11.81 -26.80 25.28
CA ASP A 715 10.55 -26.11 25.54
C ASP A 715 10.43 -24.79 24.74
N GLU A 716 9.20 -24.32 24.51
CA GLU A 716 8.93 -23.11 23.75
C GLU A 716 9.48 -21.86 24.46
N GLU A 717 10.30 -21.08 23.76
CA GLU A 717 10.89 -19.84 24.30
C GLU A 717 9.88 -18.68 24.30
N VAL A 718 10.13 -17.70 25.17
CA VAL A 718 9.29 -16.52 25.32
C VAL A 718 10.00 -15.28 24.79
N THR A 719 9.33 -14.54 23.91
CA THR A 719 9.83 -13.25 23.40
C THR A 719 9.83 -12.19 24.48
N VAL A 720 11.00 -11.64 24.83
CA VAL A 720 11.17 -10.59 25.86
C VAL A 720 11.52 -9.22 25.29
N GLY A 721 11.96 -9.17 24.03
CA GLY A 721 12.39 -7.97 23.34
C GLY A 721 12.45 -8.17 21.84
N MET A 722 12.99 -7.20 21.12
CA MET A 722 13.09 -7.21 19.66
C MET A 722 14.46 -6.69 19.20
N PHE A 723 14.99 -7.27 18.13
CA PHE A 723 16.06 -6.70 17.32
C PHE A 723 15.47 -6.13 16.03
N CYS A 724 15.50 -4.82 15.88
CA CYS A 724 14.74 -4.08 14.90
C CYS A 724 15.62 -3.32 13.93
N CYS A 725 15.15 -3.19 12.69
CA CYS A 725 15.66 -2.25 11.68
C CYS A 725 14.55 -1.30 11.25
N LEU A 726 14.91 -0.03 11.01
CA LEU A 726 14.03 1.08 10.65
C LEU A 726 14.54 1.79 9.40
N ASP A 727 13.61 2.20 8.54
CA ASP A 727 13.93 3.06 7.40
C ASP A 727 12.89 4.17 7.21
N SER A 728 13.35 5.27 6.60
CA SER A 728 12.53 6.41 6.20
C SER A 728 11.88 6.24 4.83
N THR A 729 12.16 5.12 4.15
CA THR A 729 11.58 4.70 2.89
C THR A 729 10.77 3.41 3.06
N PRO A 730 9.70 3.20 2.26
CA PRO A 730 8.92 1.97 2.31
C PRO A 730 9.71 0.76 1.82
N HIS A 731 9.67 -0.33 2.59
CA HIS A 731 10.23 -1.65 2.24
C HIS A 731 9.18 -2.72 2.50
N ILE A 732 8.86 -3.53 1.49
CA ILE A 732 7.83 -4.58 1.58
C ILE A 732 8.40 -5.99 1.53
N GLU A 733 9.65 -6.13 1.08
CA GLU A 733 10.29 -7.42 0.83
C GLU A 733 11.60 -7.51 1.61
N ILE A 734 11.87 -8.70 2.13
CA ILE A 734 13.20 -9.14 2.55
C ILE A 734 13.47 -10.51 1.93
N THR A 735 14.73 -10.83 1.63
CA THR A 735 15.09 -12.12 1.04
C THR A 735 15.14 -13.23 2.10
N ARG A 736 15.17 -14.50 1.70
CA ARG A 736 15.29 -15.65 2.62
C ARG A 736 16.60 -15.57 3.38
N ARG A 737 17.68 -15.21 2.69
CA ARG A 737 18.99 -15.02 3.31
C ARG A 737 18.98 -13.88 4.32
N GLN A 738 18.42 -12.72 3.96
CA GLN A 738 18.27 -11.60 4.90
C GLN A 738 17.49 -12.01 6.15
N TYR A 739 16.40 -12.75 5.98
CA TYR A 739 15.61 -13.30 7.07
C TYR A 739 16.43 -14.24 7.97
N ALA A 740 17.15 -15.19 7.37
CA ALA A 740 17.98 -16.16 8.10
C ALA A 740 19.13 -15.49 8.86
N THR A 741 19.84 -14.57 8.21
CA THR A 741 20.91 -13.79 8.83
C THR A 741 20.38 -12.96 10.00
N MET A 742 19.27 -12.22 9.83
CA MET A 742 18.69 -11.45 10.92
C MET A 742 18.21 -12.32 12.09
N LYS A 743 17.65 -13.51 11.82
CA LYS A 743 17.29 -14.48 12.87
C LYS A 743 18.53 -14.95 13.65
N ARG A 744 19.66 -15.20 12.96
CA ARG A 744 20.94 -15.53 13.60
C ARG A 744 21.46 -14.37 14.44
N LEU A 745 21.45 -13.14 13.91
CA LEU A 745 21.88 -11.95 14.64
C LEU A 745 21.03 -11.70 15.90
N ALA A 746 19.71 -11.94 15.85
CA ALA A 746 18.83 -11.86 17.02
C ALA A 746 19.19 -12.88 18.11
N ARG A 747 19.51 -14.14 17.73
CA ARG A 747 20.00 -15.16 18.68
C ARG A 747 21.32 -14.73 19.33
N ILE A 748 22.27 -14.21 18.55
CA ILE A 748 23.55 -13.73 19.07
C ILE A 748 23.35 -12.54 20.01
N ALA A 749 22.47 -11.60 19.67
CA ALA A 749 22.10 -10.48 20.54
C ALA A 749 21.55 -10.97 21.89
N THR A 750 20.62 -11.93 21.89
CA THR A 750 20.14 -12.56 23.13
C THR A 750 21.28 -13.14 23.95
N THR A 751 22.22 -13.87 23.33
CA THR A 751 23.36 -14.46 24.05
C THR A 751 24.26 -13.41 24.69
N PHE A 752 24.57 -12.30 24.00
CA PHE A 752 25.32 -11.20 24.60
C PHE A 752 24.56 -10.56 25.76
N LEU A 753 23.27 -10.30 25.60
CA LEU A 753 22.44 -9.73 26.67
C LEU A 753 22.41 -10.64 27.90
N LEU A 754 22.28 -11.95 27.72
CA LEU A 754 22.31 -12.92 28.82
C LEU A 754 23.68 -13.00 29.49
N LYS A 755 24.78 -12.97 28.73
CA LYS A 755 26.15 -12.94 29.28
C LYS A 755 26.35 -11.67 30.14
N LYS A 756 25.97 -10.50 29.62
CA LYS A 756 26.08 -9.22 30.34
C LYS A 756 25.19 -9.18 31.59
N ALA A 757 23.97 -9.69 31.52
CA ALA A 757 23.07 -9.75 32.67
C ALA A 757 23.62 -10.60 33.83
N ARG A 758 24.39 -11.66 33.54
CA ARG A 758 25.10 -12.46 34.56
C ARG A 758 26.29 -11.71 35.17
N GLN A 759 27.01 -10.93 34.36
CA GLN A 759 28.21 -10.19 34.79
C GLN A 759 27.94 -9.05 35.77
N LEU A 760 26.71 -8.51 35.81
CA LEU A 760 26.31 -7.43 36.74
C LEU A 760 26.58 -7.74 38.23
N HIS A 761 26.84 -9.01 38.59
CA HIS A 761 27.04 -9.44 39.97
C HIS A 761 28.35 -10.21 40.21
N GLN A 762 29.28 -10.24 39.26
CA GLN A 762 30.63 -10.74 39.55
C GLN A 762 31.38 -9.66 40.35
N PRO A 763 31.95 -9.98 41.53
CA PRO A 763 32.72 -9.00 42.30
C PRO A 763 33.88 -8.50 41.45
N ILE A 764 34.02 -7.18 41.32
CA ILE A 764 35.16 -6.54 40.67
C ILE A 764 36.40 -6.92 41.48
N GLU A 765 37.19 -7.89 41.00
CA GLU A 765 38.52 -8.12 41.53
C GLU A 765 39.40 -6.92 41.16
N VAL A 766 39.55 -6.01 42.12
CA VAL A 766 40.52 -4.93 42.03
C VAL A 766 41.91 -5.55 42.12
N HIS A 767 42.52 -5.81 40.96
CA HIS A 767 43.96 -6.08 40.87
C HIS A 767 44.73 -4.82 41.26
N THR A 768 45.04 -4.65 42.55
CA THR A 768 46.08 -3.72 42.99
C THR A 768 47.45 -4.29 42.67
N ASP A 769 47.99 -3.95 41.49
CA ASP A 769 49.41 -4.11 41.21
C ASP A 769 50.20 -3.05 42.00
N CYS A 770 50.63 -3.44 43.21
CA CYS A 770 51.60 -2.69 43.99
C CYS A 770 52.97 -3.38 43.87
N SER A 771 53.71 -3.08 42.79
CA SER A 771 55.16 -3.33 42.75
C SER A 771 55.91 -2.02 43.01
N MET A 772 56.07 -1.72 44.31
CA MET A 772 56.99 -0.68 44.76
C MET A 772 58.43 -1.21 44.67
N THR A 773 59.16 -0.75 43.66
CA THR A 773 60.62 -0.78 43.62
C THR A 773 61.17 0.20 44.65
N CYS A 774 61.64 -0.32 45.78
CA CYS A 774 62.31 0.47 46.80
C CYS A 774 63.78 0.70 46.38
N SER A 775 64.04 1.80 45.70
CA SER A 775 65.39 2.31 45.44
C SER A 775 65.89 3.05 46.67
N GLN A 776 66.89 2.49 47.33
CA GLN A 776 67.71 3.20 48.32
C GLN A 776 68.41 4.37 47.65
N VAL A 777 68.19 5.59 48.15
CA VAL A 777 69.08 6.73 47.94
C VAL A 777 69.35 7.36 49.29
N ASN A 778 70.56 7.13 49.80
CA ASN A 778 71.21 7.96 50.81
C ASN A 778 71.37 9.38 50.24
N TYR A 779 71.19 10.41 51.06
CA TYR A 779 72.20 11.44 51.28
C TYR A 779 71.85 12.24 52.55
N ASP A 780 72.93 12.54 53.28
CA ASP A 780 73.14 13.40 54.46
C ASP A 780 72.07 14.40 54.90
#